data_AF-A0A8C9JEK1-F1
#
_entry.id   AF-A0A8C9JEK1-F1
#
_cell.length_a   1.000
_cell.length_b   1.000
_cell.length_c   1.000
_cell.angle_alpha   90.00
_cell.angle_beta   90.00
_cell.angle_gamma   90.00
#
_symmetry.space_group_name_H-M   'P 1'
#
loop_
_entity.id
_entity.type
_entity.pdbx_description
1 polymer ?
#
loop_
_entity_poly.entity_id
_entity_poly.type
_entity_poly.pdbx_seq_one_letter_code
_entity_poly.pdbx_strand_id
1 'polypeptide(L)'
;MDIYDTQTLGVVVFGGFMVVSAIGIFLVSTFSMKETSYEEALANQRKEMAKTHHQKVEKKKKEKTVEKKGKTKKKEEKPNGKIPDHEPAPNVTILLKDPVRAPAVAVAPTPVQPPVVIAPVAPVPAVPQEKLASSPKDKKKKEKKVAKVEPAVSSVVNSIQVLTSKAAILETSAPIQGKNADMVQSQEAPKQEAPAKKKSGSKKKAPPDSDSPLYLPYKTLVSTVGSMVFNEGEAQRLIEILSEKAGVIQDTWHKATQKGDPVAILKRQLEEKEKLLATEQEDAAAAKSKLRELNKELAAEKAKAAAGEAKVKKQLVAREQEITAVQARMQASYREHVKEVQQLQGKIRTLQEQLENGPNTQLARLQQENSILRDALNQATSQVESKQNAELAKLRQELSKVSKELVEKSEAARQEEQQRKALETKAAAFEKQVLQLQVSHKESEEALQKRLDEVSRELCRSQTSHASLRADAEKAQEQQQQMAELHSKLQSSEAEMKSKCEELSGLHGQLKEARAENSQLTERIRSIEALLEAGQARDTQDAQVSLREGREKELESQVRCLEKEATELKEAVEQQKVKNNDLREKNWKAMEALASAERACEEKLRSLTQAKEESERQLSMTQAQTKEALLALLPALSGSAHQSYTEWLQALLGKHRCRHTPLPGPLRSLLLSPDLASKLREAEETQNSLQAECDQYRTILAETEGMLKDLQRSVEEEEQVWKAKVSATEEELQKSRVTVTHLEEIVEKLRGELESSDQVREHTSHLEAELEKHMAASSAECQSYAKEVAGLRQLLLESQSQLDAAKSEAQKQSNELALVSECGREGNGARVCVRVCGSLASRGSPPRASLCGVSTQLKTQLERTEALLEDEQAQRQKLTAEFEEAQSSACRLQAELEKLRSMGPLESSEAEEATQLKERLEKEKKLTSDLGRAATKLQELLKTTQEQLAKEKDTVKKLQEQLDRTEDSSSSKEGTSV
;
A
#
# COMPACT_ATOMS: atom_id res chain seq x y z
N MET A 1 12.90 -20.44 8.09
CA MET A 1 13.13 -21.31 6.91
C MET A 1 13.86 -20.44 5.90
N ASP A 2 15.17 -20.59 5.85
CA ASP A 2 16.02 -19.41 5.74
C ASP A 2 16.49 -19.19 4.31
N ILE A 3 16.12 -18.02 3.76
CA ILE A 3 16.29 -17.69 2.34
C ILE A 3 17.71 -17.11 2.07
N TYR A 4 18.59 -17.12 3.09
CA TYR A 4 19.92 -16.51 3.08
C TYR A 4 21.10 -17.47 2.86
N ASP A 5 20.84 -18.77 2.71
CA ASP A 5 21.85 -19.64 2.09
C ASP A 5 21.91 -19.38 0.58
N THR A 6 23.08 -18.96 0.08
CA THR A 6 23.33 -18.70 -1.34
C THR A 6 23.19 -19.94 -2.20
N GLN A 7 23.42 -21.14 -1.66
CA GLN A 7 23.25 -22.40 -2.38
C GLN A 7 21.77 -22.75 -2.53
N THR A 8 20.97 -22.61 -1.45
CA THR A 8 19.51 -22.76 -1.46
C THR A 8 18.85 -21.69 -2.33
N LEU A 9 19.25 -20.42 -2.24
CA LEU A 9 18.75 -19.36 -3.14
C LEU A 9 19.11 -19.67 -4.60
N GLY A 10 20.32 -20.16 -4.87
CA GLY A 10 20.74 -20.66 -6.17
C GLY A 10 19.81 -21.79 -6.67
N VAL A 11 19.53 -22.79 -5.84
CA VAL A 11 18.63 -23.92 -6.17
C VAL A 11 17.17 -23.48 -6.30
N VAL A 12 16.70 -22.49 -5.55
CA VAL A 12 15.34 -21.93 -5.67
C VAL A 12 15.20 -21.08 -6.93
N VAL A 13 16.22 -20.31 -7.33
CA VAL A 13 16.22 -19.54 -8.57
C VAL A 13 16.37 -20.46 -9.78
N PHE A 14 17.30 -21.43 -9.77
CA PHE A 14 17.44 -22.42 -10.85
C PHE A 14 16.23 -23.36 -10.92
N GLY A 15 15.68 -23.77 -9.77
CA GLY A 15 14.45 -24.55 -9.66
C GLY A 15 13.24 -23.75 -10.16
N GLY A 16 13.13 -22.48 -9.81
CA GLY A 16 12.14 -21.55 -10.33
C GLY A 16 12.26 -21.37 -11.85
N PHE A 17 13.47 -21.20 -12.38
CA PHE A 17 13.71 -21.07 -13.82
C PHE A 17 13.43 -22.39 -14.56
N MET A 18 13.76 -23.54 -13.95
CA MET A 18 13.42 -24.87 -14.46
C MET A 18 11.91 -25.13 -14.43
N VAL A 19 11.19 -24.68 -13.40
CA VAL A 19 9.73 -24.79 -13.30
C VAL A 19 9.05 -23.83 -14.28
N VAL A 20 9.52 -22.59 -14.43
CA VAL A 20 9.02 -21.65 -15.44
C VAL A 20 9.34 -22.15 -16.86
N SER A 21 10.50 -22.78 -17.08
CA SER A 21 10.84 -23.41 -18.35
C SER A 21 10.01 -24.68 -18.61
N ALA A 22 9.73 -25.48 -17.59
CA ALA A 22 8.87 -26.66 -17.69
C ALA A 22 7.40 -26.26 -17.91
N ILE A 23 6.92 -25.19 -17.27
CA ILE A 23 5.61 -24.58 -17.54
C ILE A 23 5.59 -23.98 -18.94
N GLY A 24 6.66 -23.32 -19.39
CA GLY A 24 6.79 -22.82 -20.76
C GLY A 24 6.73 -23.94 -21.80
N ILE A 25 7.51 -25.02 -21.61
CA ILE A 25 7.50 -26.22 -22.46
C ILE A 25 6.16 -26.95 -22.36
N PHE A 26 5.52 -27.01 -21.19
CA PHE A 26 4.20 -27.62 -21.01
C PHE A 26 3.10 -26.78 -21.66
N LEU A 27 3.16 -25.45 -21.60
CA LEU A 27 2.23 -24.55 -22.29
C LEU A 27 2.44 -24.63 -23.81
N VAL A 28 3.68 -24.54 -24.29
CA VAL A 28 4.00 -24.76 -25.71
C VAL A 28 3.55 -26.15 -26.17
N SER A 29 3.79 -27.20 -25.39
CA SER A 29 3.33 -28.56 -25.73
C SER A 29 1.81 -28.70 -25.68
N THR A 30 1.12 -28.16 -24.68
CA THR A 30 -0.35 -28.29 -24.55
C THR A 30 -1.13 -27.36 -25.47
N PHE A 31 -0.54 -26.28 -25.97
CA PHE A 31 -1.11 -25.47 -27.06
C PHE A 31 -0.73 -26.03 -28.44
N SER A 32 0.54 -26.33 -28.72
CA SER A 32 0.98 -26.88 -30.03
C SER A 32 0.47 -28.31 -30.29
N MET A 33 0.14 -29.11 -29.26
CA MET A 33 -0.53 -30.40 -29.43
C MET A 33 -2.06 -30.33 -29.23
N LYS A 34 -2.64 -29.12 -29.25
CA LYS A 34 -4.09 -28.89 -29.34
C LYS A 34 -4.50 -27.99 -30.49
N GLU A 35 -3.67 -27.90 -31.53
CA GLU A 35 -4.11 -27.49 -32.86
C GLU A 35 -4.98 -28.59 -33.50
N THR A 36 -6.19 -28.81 -32.98
CA THR A 36 -7.31 -29.13 -33.88
C THR A 36 -7.48 -27.90 -34.74
N SER A 37 -6.88 -27.92 -35.93
CA SER A 37 -6.71 -26.73 -36.78
C SER A 37 -8.04 -26.00 -36.99
N TYR A 38 -8.00 -24.67 -37.13
CA TYR A 38 -9.20 -23.89 -37.44
C TYR A 38 -9.85 -24.36 -38.76
N GLU A 39 -9.07 -24.91 -39.70
CA GLU A 39 -9.57 -25.63 -40.88
C GLU A 39 -10.26 -26.96 -40.54
N GLU A 40 -9.79 -27.73 -39.55
CA GLU A 40 -10.44 -28.98 -39.13
C GLU A 40 -11.72 -28.71 -38.34
N ALA A 41 -11.73 -27.68 -37.48
CA ALA A 41 -12.93 -27.19 -36.81
C ALA A 41 -13.96 -26.68 -37.83
N LEU A 42 -13.55 -25.86 -38.80
CA LEU A 42 -14.41 -25.44 -39.91
C LEU A 42 -14.79 -26.60 -40.82
N ALA A 43 -13.96 -27.62 -41.02
CA ALA A 43 -14.30 -28.80 -41.82
C ALA A 43 -15.32 -29.69 -41.11
N ASN A 44 -15.26 -29.82 -39.78
CA ASN A 44 -16.30 -30.51 -39.02
C ASN A 44 -17.59 -29.68 -38.95
N GLN A 45 -17.52 -28.37 -38.74
CA GLN A 45 -18.69 -27.50 -38.81
C GLN A 45 -19.31 -27.49 -40.23
N ARG A 46 -18.49 -27.44 -41.29
CA ARG A 46 -18.95 -27.58 -42.68
C ARG A 46 -19.49 -28.98 -42.97
N LYS A 47 -18.98 -30.05 -42.33
CA LYS A 47 -19.57 -31.40 -42.42
C LYS A 47 -20.89 -31.52 -41.65
N GLU A 48 -21.07 -30.84 -40.52
CA GLU A 48 -22.39 -30.74 -39.85
C GLU A 48 -23.38 -29.91 -40.68
N MET A 49 -22.96 -28.75 -41.19
CA MET A 49 -23.76 -27.89 -42.04
C MET A 49 -24.13 -28.59 -43.36
N ALA A 50 -23.22 -29.37 -43.96
CA ALA A 50 -23.51 -30.18 -45.14
C ALA A 50 -24.45 -31.36 -44.83
N LYS A 51 -24.26 -32.06 -43.71
CA LYS A 51 -25.17 -33.15 -43.26
C LYS A 51 -26.58 -32.64 -42.97
N THR A 52 -26.70 -31.48 -42.33
CA THR A 52 -28.01 -30.84 -42.06
C THR A 52 -28.64 -30.26 -43.33
N HIS A 53 -27.84 -29.70 -44.25
CA HIS A 53 -28.33 -29.23 -45.55
C HIS A 53 -28.83 -30.37 -46.45
N HIS A 54 -28.15 -31.53 -46.47
CA HIS A 54 -28.64 -32.71 -47.20
C HIS A 54 -29.88 -33.38 -46.57
N GLN A 55 -30.24 -33.07 -45.33
CA GLN A 55 -31.41 -33.68 -44.67
C GLN A 55 -32.75 -32.93 -44.92
N LYS A 56 -32.76 -31.85 -45.71
CA LYS A 56 -34.01 -31.18 -46.15
C LYS A 56 -34.65 -31.78 -47.41
N VAL A 57 -34.05 -32.82 -48.01
CA VAL A 57 -34.64 -33.59 -49.12
C VAL A 57 -34.59 -35.09 -48.82
N GLU A 58 -35.40 -35.54 -47.85
CA GLU A 58 -36.31 -36.69 -48.05
C GLU A 58 -37.38 -36.80 -46.95
N LYS A 59 -38.34 -37.73 -47.10
CA LYS A 59 -39.63 -37.71 -46.39
C LYS A 59 -39.80 -38.83 -45.35
N LYS A 60 -40.31 -38.43 -44.17
CA LYS A 60 -41.20 -39.18 -43.25
C LYS A 60 -40.72 -40.52 -42.62
N LYS A 61 -41.27 -40.78 -41.42
CA LYS A 61 -41.16 -41.99 -40.57
C LYS A 61 -39.80 -42.24 -39.90
N LYS A 62 -39.72 -43.05 -38.82
CA LYS A 62 -40.59 -43.19 -37.60
C LYS A 62 -39.86 -44.14 -36.63
N GLU A 63 -39.79 -43.78 -35.35
CA GLU A 63 -39.62 -44.69 -34.18
C GLU A 63 -38.33 -45.54 -33.96
N LYS A 64 -37.94 -45.60 -32.67
CA LYS A 64 -37.54 -46.80 -31.90
C LYS A 64 -36.07 -47.30 -31.78
N THR A 65 -35.43 -46.80 -30.70
CA THR A 65 -35.01 -47.55 -29.47
C THR A 65 -33.83 -48.56 -29.41
N VAL A 66 -33.04 -48.39 -28.33
CA VAL A 66 -32.53 -49.41 -27.36
C VAL A 66 -31.14 -50.05 -27.54
N GLU A 67 -30.32 -49.90 -26.47
CA GLU A 67 -29.25 -50.75 -25.85
C GLU A 67 -28.34 -51.70 -26.70
N LYS A 68 -27.14 -52.18 -26.27
CA LYS A 68 -26.58 -52.46 -24.93
C LYS A 68 -25.04 -52.69 -24.95
N LYS A 69 -24.44 -52.81 -23.76
CA LYS A 69 -23.08 -53.30 -23.35
C LYS A 69 -22.23 -54.14 -24.34
N GLY A 70 -20.89 -54.01 -24.26
CA GLY A 70 -19.92 -54.74 -25.13
C GLY A 70 -18.75 -55.56 -24.53
N LYS A 71 -17.72 -54.95 -23.92
CA LYS A 71 -16.58 -55.59 -23.18
C LYS A 71 -15.59 -56.55 -23.93
N THR A 72 -14.30 -56.15 -23.96
CA THR A 72 -13.05 -56.96 -23.79
C THR A 72 -12.52 -58.02 -24.81
N LYS A 73 -11.37 -57.66 -25.44
CA LYS A 73 -9.97 -58.18 -25.19
C LYS A 73 -9.50 -59.55 -25.79
N LYS A 74 -8.41 -59.47 -26.61
CA LYS A 74 -7.09 -60.20 -26.53
C LYS A 74 -6.65 -61.21 -27.63
N LYS A 75 -5.43 -60.94 -28.16
CA LYS A 75 -4.28 -61.84 -28.52
C LYS A 75 -4.19 -62.60 -29.87
N GLU A 76 -2.91 -62.83 -30.24
CA GLU A 76 -2.31 -63.90 -31.10
C GLU A 76 -2.57 -63.91 -32.63
N GLU A 77 -1.62 -64.29 -33.50
CA GLU A 77 -0.14 -64.25 -33.42
C GLU A 77 0.53 -64.17 -34.83
N LYS A 78 1.88 -64.27 -34.88
CA LYS A 78 2.79 -64.20 -36.05
C LYS A 78 2.81 -65.54 -36.86
N PRO A 79 3.40 -65.68 -38.08
CA PRO A 79 4.83 -65.36 -38.34
C PRO A 79 5.39 -65.14 -39.78
N ASN A 80 6.68 -64.75 -39.80
CA ASN A 80 7.77 -65.08 -40.77
C ASN A 80 7.90 -64.38 -42.16
N GLY A 81 9.16 -64.31 -42.66
CA GLY A 81 9.53 -63.94 -44.05
C GLY A 81 10.46 -62.72 -44.21
N LYS A 82 11.59 -62.85 -44.94
CA LYS A 82 12.63 -61.81 -45.18
C LYS A 82 12.67 -61.31 -46.65
N ILE A 83 12.98 -60.02 -46.88
CA ILE A 83 14.04 -59.39 -47.77
C ILE A 83 14.19 -59.93 -49.23
N PRO A 84 14.44 -59.15 -50.33
CA PRO A 84 15.06 -57.79 -50.45
C PRO A 84 14.44 -56.75 -51.43
N ASP A 85 15.06 -55.56 -51.42
CA ASP A 85 15.36 -54.50 -52.43
C ASP A 85 14.68 -54.25 -53.81
N HIS A 86 14.72 -52.94 -54.14
CA HIS A 86 15.07 -52.26 -55.42
C HIS A 86 14.02 -51.67 -56.41
N GLU A 87 14.33 -50.43 -56.82
CA GLU A 87 13.86 -49.62 -57.97
C GLU A 87 14.46 -50.12 -59.33
N PRO A 88 14.13 -49.61 -60.55
CA PRO A 88 13.76 -48.21 -60.90
C PRO A 88 12.69 -48.01 -62.02
N ALA A 89 12.55 -46.75 -62.48
CA ALA A 89 11.74 -46.29 -63.64
C ALA A 89 12.36 -46.60 -65.04
N PRO A 90 11.73 -46.20 -66.18
CA PRO A 90 12.15 -44.92 -66.83
C PRO A 90 11.13 -44.17 -67.74
N ASN A 91 11.35 -42.85 -67.93
CA ASN A 91 11.35 -41.97 -69.14
C ASN A 91 10.34 -42.16 -70.34
N VAL A 92 10.04 -41.22 -71.26
CA VAL A 92 10.82 -40.14 -71.93
C VAL A 92 9.96 -38.92 -72.39
N THR A 93 10.33 -37.73 -71.92
CA THR A 93 10.63 -36.41 -72.56
C THR A 93 10.03 -35.88 -73.91
N ILE A 94 10.03 -34.53 -74.01
CA ILE A 94 10.15 -33.52 -75.12
C ILE A 94 8.93 -32.85 -75.87
N LEU A 95 8.85 -31.50 -75.69
CA LEU A 95 8.77 -30.41 -76.70
C LEU A 95 7.47 -29.55 -76.96
N LEU A 96 7.61 -28.23 -76.70
CA LEU A 96 7.04 -27.00 -77.35
C LEU A 96 5.53 -26.61 -77.40
N LYS A 97 5.30 -25.39 -76.84
CA LYS A 97 4.68 -24.17 -77.43
C LYS A 97 3.19 -23.81 -77.22
N ASP A 98 3.02 -22.55 -76.77
CA ASP A 98 1.89 -21.59 -76.83
C ASP A 98 0.91 -21.71 -78.03
N PRO A 99 -0.38 -21.27 -77.91
CA PRO A 99 -0.68 -19.82 -77.85
C PRO A 99 -1.96 -19.29 -77.12
N VAL A 100 -1.82 -18.11 -76.50
CA VAL A 100 -2.69 -16.89 -76.62
C VAL A 100 -4.21 -16.99 -76.31
N ARG A 101 -4.70 -16.20 -75.33
CA ARG A 101 -5.44 -14.91 -75.57
C ARG A 101 -5.84 -14.13 -74.28
N ALA A 102 -5.92 -12.81 -74.40
CA ALA A 102 -6.48 -11.82 -73.44
C ALA A 102 -7.34 -10.78 -74.24
N PRO A 103 -7.97 -9.71 -73.68
CA PRO A 103 -7.96 -9.19 -72.30
C PRO A 103 -9.37 -8.69 -71.79
N ALA A 104 -9.36 -7.72 -70.84
CA ALA A 104 -10.44 -6.76 -70.47
C ALA A 104 -11.56 -7.19 -69.48
N VAL A 105 -12.21 -6.30 -68.69
CA VAL A 105 -11.77 -5.14 -67.85
C VAL A 105 -12.98 -4.60 -67.01
N ALA A 106 -12.71 -3.93 -65.88
CA ALA A 106 -13.56 -2.98 -65.11
C ALA A 106 -14.73 -3.44 -64.16
N VAL A 107 -14.55 -3.09 -62.88
CA VAL A 107 -15.50 -2.39 -61.95
C VAL A 107 -16.69 -3.18 -61.30
N ALA A 108 -17.10 -2.70 -60.11
CA ALA A 108 -18.06 -3.25 -59.12
C ALA A 108 -19.46 -2.53 -59.21
N PRO A 109 -20.44 -2.55 -58.24
CA PRO A 109 -20.43 -2.99 -56.83
C PRO A 109 -21.73 -3.72 -56.31
N THR A 110 -22.02 -3.56 -54.99
CA THR A 110 -23.15 -3.95 -54.09
C THR A 110 -24.57 -3.47 -54.53
N PRO A 111 -25.75 -3.71 -53.84
CA PRO A 111 -25.98 -3.91 -52.37
C PRO A 111 -27.17 -4.77 -51.80
N VAL A 112 -27.12 -5.08 -50.48
CA VAL A 112 -28.17 -5.00 -49.39
C VAL A 112 -29.47 -5.88 -49.37
N GLN A 113 -29.98 -6.13 -48.15
CA GLN A 113 -31.19 -6.88 -47.74
C GLN A 113 -32.36 -5.99 -47.25
N PRO A 114 -33.58 -6.54 -47.10
CA PRO A 114 -34.61 -6.10 -46.13
C PRO A 114 -34.94 -7.16 -45.02
N PRO A 115 -35.78 -6.86 -43.99
CA PRO A 115 -35.69 -7.48 -42.64
C PRO A 115 -36.95 -8.32 -42.20
N VAL A 116 -37.37 -8.22 -40.91
CA VAL A 116 -38.62 -8.69 -40.22
C VAL A 116 -38.51 -9.97 -39.34
N VAL A 117 -39.31 -10.26 -38.27
CA VAL A 117 -39.72 -9.55 -37.01
C VAL A 117 -40.52 -10.50 -36.04
N ILE A 118 -40.52 -10.27 -34.70
CA ILE A 118 -41.50 -10.69 -33.62
C ILE A 118 -41.72 -12.20 -33.18
N ALA A 119 -41.40 -12.50 -31.90
CA ALA A 119 -42.10 -13.32 -30.85
C ALA A 119 -42.49 -14.84 -31.08
N PRO A 120 -43.33 -15.55 -30.24
CA PRO A 120 -43.32 -15.76 -28.75
C PRO A 120 -43.50 -17.24 -28.19
N VAL A 121 -43.06 -17.47 -26.93
CA VAL A 121 -43.69 -18.27 -25.79
C VAL A 121 -43.90 -19.82 -25.77
N ALA A 122 -43.15 -20.50 -24.85
CA ALA A 122 -43.48 -21.65 -23.91
C ALA A 122 -44.00 -23.04 -24.43
N PRO A 123 -44.20 -24.13 -23.60
CA PRO A 123 -43.94 -24.37 -22.15
C PRO A 123 -43.30 -25.75 -21.68
N VAL A 124 -42.66 -25.77 -20.49
CA VAL A 124 -42.73 -26.74 -19.31
C VAL A 124 -42.84 -28.29 -19.57
N PRO A 125 -41.98 -29.20 -19.00
CA PRO A 125 -42.08 -29.61 -17.56
C PRO A 125 -40.87 -30.26 -16.77
N ALA A 126 -40.81 -29.92 -15.46
CA ALA A 126 -40.61 -30.78 -14.25
C ALA A 126 -39.24 -31.42 -13.78
N VAL A 127 -39.14 -31.53 -12.42
CA VAL A 127 -38.33 -32.40 -11.50
C VAL A 127 -36.77 -32.34 -11.46
N PRO A 128 -36.08 -32.71 -10.33
CA PRO A 128 -36.41 -32.42 -8.91
C PRO A 128 -35.22 -32.10 -7.95
N GLN A 129 -35.45 -31.14 -7.03
CA GLN A 129 -35.12 -31.16 -5.58
C GLN A 129 -33.74 -31.62 -5.01
N GLU A 130 -33.03 -30.68 -4.36
CA GLU A 130 -32.01 -30.93 -3.33
C GLU A 130 -32.60 -31.32 -1.95
N LYS A 131 -31.75 -31.83 -1.04
CA LYS A 131 -32.07 -31.97 0.40
C LYS A 131 -31.01 -31.32 1.30
N LEU A 132 -31.42 -30.28 2.03
CA LEU A 132 -31.18 -30.10 3.47
C LEU A 132 -32.14 -29.02 4.02
N ALA A 133 -32.44 -29.07 5.32
CA ALA A 133 -33.38 -28.19 6.02
C ALA A 133 -32.61 -27.29 7.03
N SER A 134 -33.16 -26.22 7.64
CA SER A 134 -34.57 -25.96 7.96
C SER A 134 -34.98 -24.48 8.15
N SER A 135 -36.27 -24.24 7.87
CA SER A 135 -37.24 -23.21 8.32
C SER A 135 -37.05 -22.48 9.67
N PRO A 136 -37.79 -21.37 9.97
CA PRO A 136 -38.55 -20.46 9.07
C PRO A 136 -38.47 -18.93 9.37
N LYS A 137 -39.07 -18.14 8.46
CA LYS A 137 -39.52 -16.73 8.62
C LYS A 137 -40.95 -16.67 9.30
N ASP A 138 -41.72 -15.58 9.43
CA ASP A 138 -41.66 -14.20 8.92
C ASP A 138 -42.55 -13.15 9.66
N LYS A 139 -42.18 -11.86 9.53
CA LYS A 139 -43.00 -10.63 9.32
C LYS A 139 -44.40 -10.37 9.97
N LYS A 140 -44.49 -9.22 10.70
CA LYS A 140 -45.21 -7.95 10.36
C LYS A 140 -46.76 -7.89 10.25
N LYS A 141 -47.44 -6.95 10.97
CA LYS A 141 -48.33 -5.86 10.42
C LYS A 141 -49.11 -4.97 11.46
N LYS A 142 -48.72 -3.69 11.52
CA LYS A 142 -49.49 -2.39 11.56
C LYS A 142 -50.92 -2.22 12.16
N GLU A 143 -51.13 -1.04 12.80
CA GLU A 143 -52.42 -0.35 13.17
C GLU A 143 -53.24 -0.95 14.35
N LYS A 144 -54.07 -0.21 15.13
CA LYS A 144 -54.76 1.11 14.96
C LYS A 144 -55.03 1.83 16.33
N LYS A 145 -55.40 3.12 16.35
CA LYS A 145 -55.82 3.89 17.56
C LYS A 145 -57.23 3.54 18.08
N VAL A 146 -57.40 3.49 19.42
CA VAL A 146 -58.56 3.99 20.22
C VAL A 146 -58.02 4.48 21.59
N ALA A 147 -58.76 5.28 22.37
CA ALA A 147 -58.35 5.88 23.65
C ALA A 147 -59.14 5.34 24.87
N LYS A 148 -58.70 5.65 26.11
CA LYS A 148 -59.49 6.20 27.26
C LYS A 148 -59.15 5.62 28.67
N VAL A 149 -58.79 6.54 29.59
CA VAL A 149 -58.93 6.50 31.08
C VAL A 149 -57.96 5.67 31.95
N GLU A 150 -57.72 6.19 33.16
CA GLU A 150 -56.92 5.72 34.32
C GLU A 150 -57.74 4.73 35.22
N PRO A 151 -57.43 4.42 36.51
CA PRO A 151 -56.21 4.58 37.34
C PRO A 151 -55.80 3.34 38.20
N ALA A 152 -54.58 3.38 38.79
CA ALA A 152 -54.14 2.68 40.03
C ALA A 152 -54.23 1.11 40.06
N VAL A 153 -53.82 0.32 41.07
CA VAL A 153 -53.38 0.50 42.50
C VAL A 153 -52.17 -0.43 42.82
N SER A 154 -51.58 -0.31 44.01
CA SER A 154 -50.30 -0.89 44.51
C SER A 154 -50.36 -2.16 45.38
N SER A 155 -49.23 -2.89 45.49
CA SER A 155 -48.74 -3.56 46.73
C SER A 155 -47.22 -3.85 46.60
N VAL A 156 -46.26 -3.50 47.48
CA VAL A 156 -46.14 -3.35 48.95
C VAL A 156 -45.74 -4.65 49.69
N VAL A 157 -44.89 -4.47 50.73
CA VAL A 157 -44.03 -5.45 51.48
C VAL A 157 -42.68 -5.69 50.76
N ASN A 158 -41.47 -5.58 51.36
CA ASN A 158 -41.00 -5.15 52.70
C ASN A 158 -39.63 -4.41 52.64
N SER A 159 -39.04 -3.99 53.78
CA SER A 159 -37.72 -3.32 53.87
C SER A 159 -36.97 -3.61 55.20
N ILE A 160 -35.65 -3.29 55.27
CA ILE A 160 -34.79 -3.29 56.49
C ILE A 160 -33.90 -2.03 56.50
N GLN A 161 -33.62 -1.49 57.70
CA GLN A 161 -32.98 -0.19 57.94
C GLN A 161 -32.31 -0.18 59.33
N VAL A 162 -31.14 0.45 59.49
CA VAL A 162 -30.59 0.95 60.78
C VAL A 162 -29.37 1.86 60.50
N LEU A 163 -29.22 3.07 61.07
CA LEU A 163 -30.17 3.89 61.86
C LEU A 163 -30.33 5.32 61.27
N THR A 164 -29.69 6.46 61.63
CA THR A 164 -28.79 6.84 62.74
C THR A 164 -28.82 8.38 62.95
N SER A 165 -29.18 8.84 64.16
CA SER A 165 -29.03 10.21 64.73
C SER A 165 -29.71 11.43 64.08
N LYS A 166 -30.15 12.38 64.93
CA LYS A 166 -30.92 13.60 64.60
C LYS A 166 -30.58 14.75 65.57
N ALA A 167 -30.82 16.00 65.16
CA ALA A 167 -30.38 17.22 65.86
C ALA A 167 -31.26 17.67 67.05
N ALA A 168 -30.66 18.48 67.93
CA ALA A 168 -31.21 19.48 68.86
C ALA A 168 -30.03 20.42 69.29
N ILE A 169 -30.12 21.54 70.02
CA ILE A 169 -31.17 22.20 70.86
C ILE A 169 -31.18 23.72 70.55
N LEU A 170 -32.28 24.42 70.89
CA LEU A 170 -32.38 25.88 71.02
C LEU A 170 -32.60 26.22 72.50
N GLU A 171 -31.92 27.24 73.05
CA GLU A 171 -31.98 27.60 74.49
C GLU A 171 -32.39 29.06 74.76
N THR A 172 -32.53 29.47 76.03
CA THR A 172 -33.78 30.13 76.48
C THR A 172 -33.64 31.32 77.44
N SER A 173 -34.39 32.40 77.16
CA SER A 173 -35.07 33.35 78.08
C SER A 173 -34.41 33.93 79.37
N ALA A 174 -34.16 35.26 79.33
CA ALA A 174 -34.51 36.29 80.35
C ALA A 174 -33.82 36.27 81.75
N PRO A 175 -34.06 37.24 82.69
CA PRO A 175 -34.55 38.64 82.62
C PRO A 175 -33.71 39.69 83.45
N ILE A 176 -34.26 40.91 83.65
CA ILE A 176 -34.12 41.87 84.81
C ILE A 176 -33.48 43.29 84.54
N GLN A 177 -34.05 44.27 85.27
CA GLN A 177 -33.86 45.74 85.40
C GLN A 177 -32.39 46.25 85.57
N GLY A 178 -32.02 47.53 85.38
CA GLY A 178 -32.74 48.77 85.01
C GLY A 178 -32.13 50.05 85.64
N LYS A 179 -32.39 51.26 85.05
CA LYS A 179 -31.90 52.63 85.45
C LYS A 179 -30.41 52.93 85.12
N ASN A 180 -29.97 54.15 84.79
CA ASN A 180 -30.66 55.45 84.58
C ASN A 180 -29.91 56.36 83.56
N ALA A 181 -30.42 57.58 83.36
CA ALA A 181 -29.96 58.66 82.44
C ALA A 181 -28.47 59.09 82.61
N ASP A 182 -27.84 59.86 81.71
CA ASP A 182 -28.43 60.89 80.83
C ASP A 182 -27.60 61.26 79.57
N MET A 183 -28.25 62.00 78.66
CA MET A 183 -27.71 63.00 77.71
C MET A 183 -26.68 62.57 76.63
N VAL A 184 -27.18 62.40 75.40
CA VAL A 184 -26.79 63.24 74.24
C VAL A 184 -27.83 63.11 73.11
N GLN A 185 -28.06 64.20 72.38
CA GLN A 185 -28.94 64.35 71.20
C GLN A 185 -30.39 63.83 71.33
N SER A 186 -31.29 64.78 71.59
CA SER A 186 -32.74 64.61 71.57
C SER A 186 -33.27 64.06 70.23
N GLN A 187 -34.44 63.42 70.33
CA GLN A 187 -35.32 63.15 69.20
C GLN A 187 -35.61 64.43 68.41
N GLU A 188 -35.14 64.54 67.16
CA GLU A 188 -35.85 65.34 66.17
C GLU A 188 -36.84 64.41 65.44
N ALA A 189 -38.08 64.40 65.91
CA ALA A 189 -39.19 63.80 65.18
C ALA A 189 -39.77 64.84 64.20
N PRO A 190 -39.64 64.66 62.87
CA PRO A 190 -40.12 65.65 61.92
C PRO A 190 -41.65 65.65 61.83
N LYS A 191 -42.28 66.57 62.55
CA LYS A 191 -43.44 67.30 62.03
C LYS A 191 -43.01 68.03 60.75
N GLN A 192 -43.84 68.26 59.73
CA GLN A 192 -45.22 67.83 59.48
C GLN A 192 -45.50 67.85 57.96
N GLU A 193 -46.76 67.66 57.55
CA GLU A 193 -47.24 67.51 56.17
C GLU A 193 -46.89 68.64 55.17
N ALA A 194 -46.69 68.24 53.91
CA ALA A 194 -46.83 69.03 52.67
C ALA A 194 -45.88 70.24 52.47
N PRO A 195 -45.71 70.71 51.21
CA PRO A 195 -46.55 71.85 50.78
C PRO A 195 -46.84 71.92 49.27
N ALA A 196 -47.95 71.33 48.86
CA ALA A 196 -48.92 72.09 48.07
C ALA A 196 -50.24 72.03 48.86
N LYS A 197 -50.73 73.13 49.46
CA LYS A 197 -50.45 74.56 49.20
C LYS A 197 -49.15 75.11 49.80
N LYS A 198 -48.72 76.23 49.23
CA LYS A 198 -47.58 77.11 49.63
C LYS A 198 -47.70 77.47 51.14
N LYS A 199 -46.62 77.40 51.93
CA LYS A 199 -45.40 78.26 51.95
C LYS A 199 -45.69 79.72 52.35
N SER A 200 -45.03 80.17 53.42
CA SER A 200 -44.82 81.54 53.93
C SER A 200 -46.05 82.40 54.25
N GLY A 201 -46.02 83.12 55.39
CA GLY A 201 -47.03 84.17 55.59
C GLY A 201 -46.97 85.17 56.75
N SER A 202 -46.18 84.99 57.84
CA SER A 202 -46.23 85.87 59.03
C SER A 202 -47.55 85.74 59.83
N LYS A 203 -47.64 85.62 61.18
CA LYS A 203 -46.91 86.31 62.28
C LYS A 203 -47.31 87.81 62.26
N LYS A 204 -47.77 88.44 63.34
CA LYS A 204 -47.35 88.31 64.74
C LYS A 204 -48.36 89.04 65.67
N LYS A 205 -48.29 88.75 66.97
CA LYS A 205 -48.72 89.60 68.11
C LYS A 205 -50.23 89.89 68.32
N ALA A 206 -50.71 89.37 69.44
CA ALA A 206 -51.56 90.07 70.41
C ALA A 206 -50.74 91.19 71.12
N PRO A 207 -51.24 91.96 72.13
CA PRO A 207 -52.56 91.89 72.78
C PRO A 207 -53.41 93.17 72.67
N PRO A 208 -53.71 93.96 73.73
CA PRO A 208 -55.08 94.21 74.16
C PRO A 208 -55.50 95.68 74.02
N ASP A 209 -56.65 96.02 74.64
CA ASP A 209 -57.18 97.38 74.82
C ASP A 209 -57.57 98.10 73.51
N SER A 210 -58.45 99.10 73.49
CA SER A 210 -59.62 99.45 74.33
C SER A 210 -60.49 100.43 73.50
N ASP A 211 -61.59 100.92 74.09
CA ASP A 211 -62.41 102.06 73.63
C ASP A 211 -63.42 101.85 72.47
N SER A 212 -64.66 101.58 72.90
CA SER A 212 -65.85 102.43 72.68
C SER A 212 -66.45 102.64 71.26
N PRO A 213 -67.78 102.88 71.15
CA PRO A 213 -68.76 103.08 72.24
C PRO A 213 -69.48 101.79 72.66
N LEU A 214 -69.92 101.77 73.93
CA LEU A 214 -70.87 100.78 74.43
C LEU A 214 -72.22 100.91 73.72
N TYR A 215 -72.65 99.86 73.01
CA TYR A 215 -74.06 99.68 72.66
C TYR A 215 -74.55 98.34 73.23
N LEU A 216 -75.07 98.38 74.46
CA LEU A 216 -75.71 97.23 75.08
C LEU A 216 -76.91 96.81 74.22
N PRO A 217 -77.05 95.51 73.87
CA PRO A 217 -78.20 95.05 73.10
C PRO A 217 -79.52 95.41 73.81
N TYR A 218 -80.52 95.85 73.05
CA TYR A 218 -81.83 96.27 73.60
C TYR A 218 -82.43 95.25 74.57
N LYS A 219 -82.30 93.95 74.29
CA LYS A 219 -82.75 92.87 75.19
C LYS A 219 -82.00 92.87 76.53
N THR A 220 -80.68 93.09 76.52
CA THR A 220 -79.86 93.19 77.74
C THR A 220 -80.26 94.42 78.55
N LEU A 221 -80.42 95.59 77.91
CA LEU A 221 -80.86 96.81 78.57
C LEU A 221 -82.24 96.66 79.22
N VAL A 222 -83.22 96.11 78.48
CA VAL A 222 -84.57 95.84 78.98
C VAL A 222 -84.55 94.80 80.11
N SER A 223 -83.72 93.76 80.03
CA SER A 223 -83.56 92.81 81.14
C SER A 223 -82.91 93.44 82.37
N THR A 224 -81.90 94.32 82.22
CA THR A 224 -81.28 95.02 83.36
C THR A 224 -82.29 95.97 84.03
N VAL A 225 -82.95 96.84 83.26
CA VAL A 225 -83.97 97.77 83.79
C VAL A 225 -85.15 97.00 84.41
N GLY A 226 -85.62 95.93 83.77
CA GLY A 226 -86.67 95.05 84.30
C GLY A 226 -86.26 94.17 85.49
N SER A 227 -84.97 94.13 85.83
CA SER A 227 -84.44 93.44 87.03
C SER A 227 -84.09 94.38 88.18
N MET A 228 -84.15 95.70 87.96
CA MET A 228 -83.92 96.71 88.99
C MET A 228 -85.23 97.05 89.69
N VAL A 229 -85.25 96.89 91.02
CA VAL A 229 -86.37 97.30 91.86
C VAL A 229 -86.19 98.79 92.20
N PHE A 230 -86.70 99.66 91.33
CA PHE A 230 -86.79 101.10 91.61
C PHE A 230 -87.73 101.35 92.79
N ASN A 231 -87.40 102.33 93.63
CA ASN A 231 -88.42 102.92 94.50
C ASN A 231 -89.33 103.88 93.70
N GLU A 232 -90.48 104.22 94.26
CA GLU A 232 -91.53 104.99 93.56
C GLU A 232 -91.03 106.37 93.08
N GLY A 233 -90.13 107.02 93.82
CA GLY A 233 -89.51 108.28 93.42
C GLY A 233 -88.48 108.16 92.29
N GLU A 234 -87.74 107.05 92.23
CA GLU A 234 -86.82 106.74 91.13
C GLU A 234 -87.57 106.37 89.85
N ALA A 235 -88.66 105.60 89.97
CA ALA A 235 -89.56 105.31 88.85
C ALA A 235 -90.16 106.61 88.28
N GLN A 236 -90.61 107.52 89.14
CA GLN A 236 -91.14 108.82 88.73
C GLN A 236 -90.10 109.67 87.99
N ARG A 237 -88.85 109.74 88.50
CA ARG A 237 -87.75 110.42 87.82
C ARG A 237 -87.38 109.79 86.48
N LEU A 238 -87.45 108.46 86.36
CA LEU A 238 -87.19 107.79 85.09
C LEU A 238 -88.27 108.15 84.05
N ILE A 239 -89.52 108.29 84.48
CA ILE A 239 -90.64 108.77 83.65
C ILE A 239 -90.46 110.25 83.27
N GLU A 240 -90.05 111.13 84.19
CA GLU A 240 -89.71 112.54 83.88
C GLU A 240 -88.61 112.64 82.81
N ILE A 241 -87.48 111.95 83.01
CA ILE A 241 -86.34 111.99 82.06
C ILE A 241 -86.72 111.41 80.69
N LEU A 242 -87.61 110.41 80.64
CA LEU A 242 -88.10 109.85 79.37
C LEU A 242 -89.13 110.75 78.68
N SER A 243 -89.97 111.47 79.43
CA SER A 243 -90.96 112.40 78.85
C SER A 243 -90.33 113.72 78.39
N GLU A 244 -89.40 114.28 79.16
CA GLU A 244 -88.60 115.46 78.79
C GLU A 244 -87.82 115.20 77.48
N LYS A 245 -87.32 113.99 77.29
CA LYS A 245 -86.60 113.57 76.07
C LYS A 245 -87.51 113.10 74.92
N ALA A 246 -88.81 112.95 75.15
CA ALA A 246 -89.78 112.53 74.13
C ALA A 246 -90.41 113.70 73.34
N GLY A 247 -90.12 114.96 73.71
CA GLY A 247 -90.50 116.14 72.91
C GLY A 247 -92.00 116.43 72.84
N VAL A 248 -92.79 116.00 73.83
CA VAL A 248 -94.25 116.21 73.87
C VAL A 248 -94.57 117.64 74.32
N ILE A 249 -94.73 118.55 73.35
CA ILE A 249 -95.12 119.94 73.59
C ILE A 249 -96.61 120.00 73.98
N GLN A 250 -96.91 119.87 75.27
CA GLN A 250 -98.26 119.94 75.83
C GLN A 250 -98.70 121.37 76.20
N ASP A 251 -98.37 122.38 75.39
CA ASP A 251 -98.66 123.79 75.73
C ASP A 251 -98.96 124.70 74.52
N THR A 252 -99.96 124.33 73.71
CA THR A 252 -100.43 125.12 72.54
C THR A 252 -101.86 125.66 72.67
N TRP A 253 -102.55 125.41 73.79
CA TRP A 253 -104.00 125.67 73.91
C TRP A 253 -104.40 127.02 74.51
N HIS A 254 -103.45 127.91 74.85
CA HIS A 254 -103.74 129.17 75.56
C HIS A 254 -103.04 130.41 74.95
N LYS A 255 -103.58 130.92 73.82
CA LYS A 255 -103.79 132.37 73.46
C LYS A 255 -103.77 132.66 71.94
N ALA A 256 -104.94 132.57 71.28
CA ALA A 256 -105.24 133.21 69.98
C ALA A 256 -106.78 133.22 69.75
N THR A 257 -107.57 133.98 70.51
CA THR A 257 -107.91 135.40 70.28
C THR A 257 -108.82 135.65 69.07
N GLN A 258 -110.11 135.84 69.38
CA GLN A 258 -111.19 136.48 68.58
C GLN A 258 -111.56 135.94 67.17
N LYS A 259 -112.87 135.65 67.02
CA LYS A 259 -113.66 135.58 65.76
C LYS A 259 -113.20 134.53 64.71
N GLY A 260 -113.50 133.27 64.97
CA GLY A 260 -113.58 132.20 63.97
C GLY A 260 -114.51 131.08 64.44
N ASP A 261 -115.23 130.42 63.53
CA ASP A 261 -116.08 129.27 63.85
C ASP A 261 -115.21 128.03 64.16
N PRO A 262 -115.32 127.40 65.35
CA PRO A 262 -114.55 126.21 65.70
C PRO A 262 -114.80 125.03 64.74
N VAL A 263 -116.00 124.92 64.14
CA VAL A 263 -116.32 123.83 63.19
C VAL A 263 -115.46 123.95 61.92
N ALA A 264 -115.17 125.16 61.46
CA ALA A 264 -114.34 125.39 60.27
C ALA A 264 -112.86 125.04 60.50
N ILE A 265 -112.36 125.24 61.74
CA ILE A 265 -110.98 124.87 62.11
C ILE A 265 -110.85 123.35 62.21
N LEU A 266 -111.80 122.68 62.86
CA LEU A 266 -111.83 121.22 62.97
C LEU A 266 -111.97 120.55 61.59
N LYS A 267 -112.76 121.13 60.66
CA LYS A 267 -112.81 120.66 59.27
C LYS A 267 -111.47 120.76 58.55
N ARG A 268 -110.79 121.91 58.60
CA ARG A 268 -109.46 122.05 57.99
C ARG A 268 -108.45 121.06 58.60
N GLN A 269 -108.47 120.87 59.92
CA GLN A 269 -107.62 119.89 60.58
C GLN A 269 -107.94 118.44 60.17
N LEU A 270 -109.21 118.12 59.94
CA LEU A 270 -109.62 116.83 59.38
C LEU A 270 -109.12 116.65 57.95
N GLU A 271 -109.34 117.64 57.07
CA GLU A 271 -108.86 117.65 55.68
C GLU A 271 -107.32 117.53 55.59
N GLU A 272 -106.58 118.21 56.47
CA GLU A 272 -105.12 118.11 56.58
C GLU A 272 -104.69 116.71 57.09
N LYS A 273 -105.42 116.10 58.04
CA LYS A 273 -105.16 114.75 58.53
C LYS A 273 -105.50 113.66 57.50
N GLU A 274 -106.60 113.82 56.77
CA GLU A 274 -106.98 112.93 55.66
C GLU A 274 -105.98 113.01 54.51
N LYS A 275 -105.48 114.21 54.19
CA LYS A 275 -104.40 114.38 53.21
C LYS A 275 -103.10 113.73 53.67
N LEU A 276 -102.72 113.88 54.94
CA LEU A 276 -101.55 113.21 55.50
C LEU A 276 -101.70 111.67 55.50
N LEU A 277 -102.89 111.16 55.84
CA LEU A 277 -103.23 109.74 55.77
C LEU A 277 -103.14 109.21 54.33
N ALA A 278 -103.59 110.00 53.34
CA ALA A 278 -103.48 109.64 51.93
C ALA A 278 -102.02 109.55 51.47
N THR A 279 -101.17 110.52 51.85
CA THR A 279 -99.73 110.46 51.55
C THR A 279 -99.05 109.30 52.29
N GLU A 280 -99.42 109.00 53.53
CA GLU A 280 -98.89 107.84 54.27
C GLU A 280 -99.33 106.51 53.64
N GLN A 281 -100.57 106.42 53.12
CA GLN A 281 -101.02 105.25 52.37
C GLN A 281 -100.29 105.09 51.03
N GLU A 282 -99.99 106.19 50.32
CA GLU A 282 -99.20 106.19 49.10
C GLU A 282 -97.73 105.79 49.36
N ASP A 283 -97.09 106.37 50.39
CA ASP A 283 -95.74 105.99 50.83
C ASP A 283 -95.69 104.53 51.29
N ALA A 284 -96.70 104.05 52.03
CA ALA A 284 -96.82 102.66 52.41
C ALA A 284 -97.06 101.73 51.21
N ALA A 285 -97.77 102.18 50.18
CA ALA A 285 -97.94 101.44 48.92
C ALA A 285 -96.62 101.40 48.11
N ALA A 286 -95.90 102.52 48.03
CA ALA A 286 -94.59 102.63 47.41
C ALA A 286 -93.54 101.76 48.14
N ALA A 287 -93.53 101.76 49.48
CA ALA A 287 -92.69 100.90 50.30
C ALA A 287 -93.03 99.42 50.11
N LYS A 288 -94.33 99.05 50.07
CA LYS A 288 -94.79 97.69 49.72
C LYS A 288 -94.39 97.30 48.29
N SER A 289 -94.35 98.24 47.35
CA SER A 289 -93.88 98.00 45.97
C SER A 289 -92.38 97.73 45.94
N LYS A 290 -91.57 98.63 46.52
CA LYS A 290 -90.11 98.48 46.67
C LYS A 290 -89.74 97.18 47.39
N LEU A 291 -90.48 96.78 48.43
CA LEU A 291 -90.28 95.50 49.11
C LEU A 291 -90.59 94.29 48.22
N ARG A 292 -91.59 94.34 47.33
CA ARG A 292 -91.83 93.26 46.35
C ARG A 292 -90.73 93.21 45.29
N GLU A 293 -90.25 94.36 44.85
CA GLU A 293 -89.15 94.48 43.88
C GLU A 293 -87.84 93.94 44.45
N LEU A 294 -87.42 94.39 45.64
CA LEU A 294 -86.24 93.87 46.35
C LEU A 294 -86.36 92.36 46.66
N ASN A 295 -87.57 91.84 46.96
CA ASN A 295 -87.76 90.39 47.11
C ASN A 295 -87.62 89.63 45.77
N LYS A 296 -88.06 90.22 44.66
CA LYS A 296 -87.91 89.67 43.30
C LYS A 296 -86.44 89.69 42.87
N GLU A 297 -85.70 90.75 43.15
CA GLU A 297 -84.25 90.83 42.92
C GLU A 297 -83.48 89.84 43.79
N LEU A 298 -83.80 89.75 45.08
CA LEU A 298 -83.21 88.77 46.00
C LEU A 298 -83.50 87.32 45.55
N ALA A 299 -84.69 87.05 45.02
CA ALA A 299 -85.01 85.76 44.42
C ALA A 299 -84.21 85.50 43.12
N ALA A 300 -84.05 86.52 42.27
CA ALA A 300 -83.28 86.43 41.03
C ALA A 300 -81.78 86.21 41.30
N GLU A 301 -81.17 86.90 42.27
CA GLU A 301 -79.77 86.67 42.65
C GLU A 301 -79.58 85.35 43.40
N LYS A 302 -80.54 84.89 44.22
CA LYS A 302 -80.52 83.52 44.75
C LYS A 302 -80.54 82.48 43.63
N ALA A 303 -81.34 82.68 42.59
CA ALA A 303 -81.40 81.79 41.43
C ALA A 303 -80.09 81.83 40.60
N LYS A 304 -79.52 83.02 40.36
CA LYS A 304 -78.21 83.19 39.70
C LYS A 304 -77.07 82.55 40.50
N ALA A 305 -77.05 82.76 41.82
CA ALA A 305 -76.06 82.16 42.72
C ALA A 305 -76.16 80.62 42.71
N ALA A 306 -77.36 80.06 42.83
CA ALA A 306 -77.59 78.62 42.74
C ALA A 306 -77.20 78.05 41.36
N ALA A 307 -77.47 78.76 40.26
CA ALA A 307 -77.04 78.37 38.92
C ALA A 307 -75.50 78.43 38.76
N GLY A 308 -74.84 79.43 39.35
CA GLY A 308 -73.39 79.54 39.41
C GLY A 308 -72.76 78.41 40.23
N GLU A 309 -73.29 78.13 41.42
CA GLU A 309 -72.87 77.02 42.27
C GLU A 309 -73.05 75.67 41.56
N ALA A 310 -74.19 75.44 40.90
CA ALA A 310 -74.44 74.24 40.10
C ALA A 310 -73.47 74.10 38.91
N LYS A 311 -73.08 75.22 38.27
CA LYS A 311 -72.06 75.22 37.21
C LYS A 311 -70.67 74.88 37.75
N VAL A 312 -70.27 75.44 38.90
CA VAL A 312 -69.01 75.13 39.56
C VAL A 312 -68.97 73.67 40.03
N LYS A 313 -70.05 73.15 40.63
CA LYS A 313 -70.16 71.72 41.01
C LYS A 313 -70.03 70.79 39.81
N LYS A 314 -70.68 71.11 38.68
CA LYS A 314 -70.51 70.34 37.42
C LYS A 314 -69.07 70.38 36.90
N GLN A 315 -68.39 71.53 36.98
CA GLN A 315 -66.98 71.63 36.60
C GLN A 315 -66.05 70.89 37.56
N LEU A 316 -66.32 70.90 38.87
CA LEU A 316 -65.56 70.15 39.87
C LEU A 316 -65.64 68.64 39.60
N VAL A 317 -66.85 68.10 39.44
CA VAL A 317 -67.05 66.67 39.12
C VAL A 317 -66.40 66.28 37.78
N ALA A 318 -66.43 67.16 36.77
CA ALA A 318 -65.72 66.92 35.52
C ALA A 318 -64.19 66.87 35.70
N ARG A 319 -63.61 67.76 36.53
CA ARG A 319 -62.18 67.73 36.86
C ARG A 319 -61.79 66.53 37.73
N GLU A 320 -62.65 66.10 38.64
CA GLU A 320 -62.47 64.87 39.42
C GLU A 320 -62.44 63.65 38.49
N GLN A 321 -63.37 63.56 37.53
CA GLN A 321 -63.38 62.52 36.50
C GLN A 321 -62.13 62.57 35.60
N GLU A 322 -61.66 63.76 35.19
CA GLU A 322 -60.39 63.91 34.47
C GLU A 322 -59.20 63.39 35.30
N ILE A 323 -59.13 63.73 36.59
CA ILE A 323 -58.07 63.29 37.51
C ILE A 323 -58.10 61.76 37.66
N THR A 324 -59.28 61.16 37.87
CA THR A 324 -59.43 59.69 37.92
C THR A 324 -59.03 59.03 36.60
N ALA A 325 -59.39 59.62 35.44
CA ALA A 325 -59.01 59.10 34.13
C ALA A 325 -57.51 59.28 33.81
N VAL A 326 -56.83 60.29 34.38
CA VAL A 326 -55.37 60.43 34.31
C VAL A 326 -54.69 59.41 35.24
N GLN A 327 -55.16 59.25 36.48
CA GLN A 327 -54.63 58.25 37.42
C GLN A 327 -54.80 56.82 36.88
N ALA A 328 -55.94 56.49 36.27
CA ALA A 328 -56.19 55.19 35.66
C ALA A 328 -55.23 54.92 34.49
N ARG A 329 -55.03 55.88 33.58
CA ARG A 329 -54.06 55.76 32.47
C ARG A 329 -52.63 55.64 32.97
N MET A 330 -52.25 56.40 33.99
CA MET A 330 -50.94 56.33 34.63
C MET A 330 -50.70 54.94 35.27
N GLN A 331 -51.69 54.40 36.00
CA GLN A 331 -51.61 53.05 36.55
C GLN A 331 -51.59 51.96 35.47
N ALA A 332 -52.27 52.15 34.34
CA ALA A 332 -52.22 51.23 33.20
C ALA A 332 -50.81 51.18 32.60
N SER A 333 -50.24 52.34 32.24
CA SER A 333 -48.87 52.46 31.71
C SER A 333 -47.82 51.90 32.69
N TYR A 334 -47.93 52.16 34.00
CA TYR A 334 -47.02 51.53 34.98
C TYR A 334 -47.17 50.00 35.02
N ARG A 335 -48.39 49.45 34.90
CA ARG A 335 -48.61 47.99 34.83
C ARG A 335 -48.08 47.39 33.52
N GLU A 336 -48.07 48.15 32.43
CA GLU A 336 -47.51 47.73 31.14
C GLU A 336 -45.98 47.74 31.19
N HIS A 337 -45.35 48.83 31.64
CA HIS A 337 -43.89 48.89 31.83
C HIS A 337 -43.37 47.85 32.83
N VAL A 338 -44.12 47.53 33.89
CA VAL A 338 -43.73 46.43 34.80
C VAL A 338 -43.79 45.06 34.08
N LYS A 339 -44.76 44.81 33.20
CA LYS A 339 -44.78 43.59 32.37
C LYS A 339 -43.64 43.56 31.37
N GLU A 340 -43.32 44.69 30.73
CA GLU A 340 -42.19 44.81 29.79
C GLU A 340 -40.87 44.52 30.49
N VAL A 341 -40.63 45.12 31.66
CA VAL A 341 -39.44 44.86 32.48
C VAL A 341 -39.37 43.40 32.93
N GLN A 342 -40.49 42.79 33.33
CA GLN A 342 -40.54 41.37 33.67
C GLN A 342 -40.26 40.46 32.46
N GLN A 343 -40.78 40.79 31.27
CA GLN A 343 -40.47 40.07 30.02
C GLN A 343 -38.99 40.22 29.63
N LEU A 344 -38.41 41.42 29.78
CA LEU A 344 -37.00 41.66 29.52
C LEU A 344 -36.11 40.92 30.53
N GLN A 345 -36.46 40.91 31.83
CA GLN A 345 -35.77 40.10 32.84
C GLN A 345 -35.93 38.58 32.62
N GLY A 346 -37.02 38.15 31.98
CA GLY A 346 -37.20 36.77 31.51
C GLY A 346 -36.26 36.45 30.36
N LYS A 347 -36.23 37.31 29.32
CA LYS A 347 -35.33 37.20 28.16
C LYS A 347 -33.86 37.21 28.58
N ILE A 348 -33.46 38.11 29.47
CA ILE A 348 -32.10 38.20 30.01
C ILE A 348 -31.72 36.90 30.72
N ARG A 349 -32.58 36.36 31.61
CA ARG A 349 -32.32 35.07 32.28
C ARG A 349 -32.22 33.91 31.31
N THR A 350 -33.12 33.79 30.33
CA THR A 350 -33.03 32.71 29.32
C THR A 350 -31.80 32.84 28.42
N LEU A 351 -31.32 34.05 28.14
CA LEU A 351 -30.08 34.26 27.41
C LEU A 351 -28.84 33.95 28.26
N GLN A 352 -28.85 34.29 29.56
CA GLN A 352 -27.81 33.90 30.51
C GLN A 352 -27.75 32.38 30.65
N GLU A 353 -28.90 31.72 30.84
CA GLU A 353 -29.02 30.26 30.93
C GLU A 353 -28.55 29.56 29.64
N GLN A 354 -28.81 30.14 28.46
CA GLN A 354 -28.24 29.64 27.20
C GLN A 354 -26.72 29.89 27.09
N LEU A 355 -26.22 31.02 27.58
CA LEU A 355 -24.80 31.38 27.56
C LEU A 355 -23.97 30.57 28.58
N GLU A 356 -24.57 30.09 29.67
CA GLU A 356 -23.94 29.19 30.64
C GLU A 356 -24.05 27.74 30.19
N ASN A 357 -25.24 27.26 29.81
CA ASN A 357 -25.44 25.85 29.45
C ASN A 357 -24.88 25.50 28.06
N GLY A 358 -24.83 26.42 27.11
CA GLY A 358 -24.29 26.22 25.77
C GLY A 358 -22.83 25.76 25.77
N PRO A 359 -21.87 26.57 26.25
CA PRO A 359 -20.46 26.19 26.31
C PRO A 359 -20.20 25.05 27.30
N ASN A 360 -20.93 24.95 28.42
CA ASN A 360 -20.80 23.80 29.32
C ASN A 360 -21.23 22.48 28.65
N THR A 361 -22.30 22.49 27.84
CA THR A 361 -22.73 21.31 27.06
C THR A 361 -21.71 20.96 25.98
N GLN A 362 -21.11 21.95 25.31
CA GLN A 362 -20.05 21.72 24.33
C GLN A 362 -18.77 21.19 25.00
N LEU A 363 -18.37 21.75 26.14
CA LEU A 363 -17.21 21.30 26.91
C LEU A 363 -17.41 19.87 27.43
N ALA A 364 -18.59 19.53 27.94
CA ALA A 364 -18.92 18.17 28.37
C ALA A 364 -18.84 17.16 27.21
N ARG A 365 -19.32 17.53 26.01
CA ARG A 365 -19.16 16.71 24.80
C ARG A 365 -17.69 16.55 24.41
N LEU A 366 -16.93 17.63 24.33
CA LEU A 366 -15.50 17.59 24.01
C LEU A 366 -14.68 16.79 25.03
N GLN A 367 -15.06 16.82 26.32
CA GLN A 367 -14.49 15.98 27.37
C GLN A 367 -14.86 14.49 27.19
N GLN A 368 -16.12 14.19 26.86
CA GLN A 368 -16.57 12.83 26.55
C GLN A 368 -15.87 12.28 25.30
N GLU A 369 -15.81 13.05 24.22
CA GLU A 369 -15.07 12.74 22.99
C GLU A 369 -13.57 12.52 23.30
N ASN A 370 -12.95 13.35 24.14
CA ASN A 370 -11.59 13.13 24.62
C ASN A 370 -11.42 11.83 25.41
N SER A 371 -12.39 11.45 26.26
CA SER A 371 -12.33 10.17 26.97
C SER A 371 -12.45 8.99 26.01
N ILE A 372 -13.41 9.03 25.07
CA ILE A 372 -13.59 8.00 24.04
C ILE A 372 -12.35 7.88 23.15
N LEU A 373 -11.72 8.99 22.76
CA LEU A 373 -10.49 8.98 21.96
C LEU A 373 -9.30 8.41 22.75
N ARG A 374 -9.17 8.67 24.05
CA ARG A 374 -8.13 8.05 24.90
C ARG A 374 -8.39 6.56 25.08
N ASP A 375 -9.63 6.15 25.31
CA ASP A 375 -9.98 4.74 25.50
C ASP A 375 -9.82 3.95 24.19
N ALA A 376 -10.16 4.55 23.05
CA ALA A 376 -9.91 3.99 21.72
C ALA A 376 -8.40 3.90 21.41
N LEU A 377 -7.62 4.94 21.75
CA LEU A 377 -6.16 4.93 21.62
C LEU A 377 -5.53 3.85 22.51
N ASN A 378 -5.93 3.74 23.78
CA ASN A 378 -5.44 2.72 24.71
C ASN A 378 -5.81 1.31 24.23
N GLN A 379 -7.01 1.10 23.69
CA GLN A 379 -7.42 -0.17 23.07
C GLN A 379 -6.61 -0.47 21.80
N ALA A 380 -6.35 0.53 20.95
CA ALA A 380 -5.53 0.36 19.75
C ALA A 380 -4.08 0.01 20.11
N THR A 381 -3.45 0.76 21.02
CA THR A 381 -2.10 0.48 21.53
C THR A 381 -2.02 -0.92 22.14
N SER A 382 -2.93 -1.29 23.05
CA SER A 382 -2.95 -2.62 23.66
C SER A 382 -3.21 -3.75 22.63
N GLN A 383 -4.02 -3.49 21.60
CA GLN A 383 -4.21 -4.44 20.50
C GLN A 383 -2.94 -4.59 19.63
N VAL A 384 -2.25 -3.49 19.33
CA VAL A 384 -0.97 -3.51 18.60
C VAL A 384 0.10 -4.22 19.43
N GLU A 385 0.26 -3.89 20.70
CA GLU A 385 1.17 -4.57 21.63
C GLU A 385 0.88 -6.07 21.74
N SER A 386 -0.39 -6.49 21.83
CA SER A 386 -0.73 -7.91 21.90
C SER A 386 -0.47 -8.66 20.58
N LYS A 387 -0.74 -8.03 19.43
CA LYS A 387 -0.37 -8.55 18.10
C LYS A 387 1.14 -8.69 17.95
N GLN A 388 1.89 -7.63 18.27
CA GLN A 388 3.35 -7.59 18.17
C GLN A 388 4.00 -8.59 19.14
N ASN A 389 3.47 -8.79 20.34
CA ASN A 389 3.93 -9.83 21.26
C ASN A 389 3.60 -11.25 20.74
N ALA A 390 2.45 -11.46 20.10
CA ALA A 390 2.11 -12.74 19.48
C ALA A 390 3.00 -13.05 18.27
N GLU A 391 3.33 -12.04 17.45
CA GLU A 391 4.28 -12.15 16.34
C GLU A 391 5.71 -12.40 16.83
N LEU A 392 6.17 -11.70 17.87
CA LEU A 392 7.45 -11.97 18.53
C LEU A 392 7.50 -13.39 19.12
N ALA A 393 6.41 -13.89 19.69
CA ALA A 393 6.32 -15.27 20.17
C ALA A 393 6.39 -16.28 19.01
N LYS A 394 5.70 -16.01 17.89
CA LYS A 394 5.73 -16.83 16.67
C LYS A 394 7.11 -16.82 16.00
N LEU A 395 7.77 -15.68 15.90
CA LEU A 395 9.15 -15.56 15.39
C LEU A 395 10.16 -16.29 16.30
N ARG A 396 10.02 -16.18 17.64
CA ARG A 396 10.82 -16.97 18.59
C ARG A 396 10.58 -18.48 18.41
N GLN A 397 9.33 -18.90 18.19
CA GLN A 397 8.99 -20.29 17.90
C GLN A 397 9.61 -20.76 16.58
N GLU A 398 9.53 -19.96 15.51
CA GLU A 398 10.10 -20.27 14.20
C GLU A 398 11.63 -20.34 14.25
N LEU A 399 12.31 -19.41 14.93
CA LEU A 399 13.74 -19.48 15.22
C LEU A 399 14.09 -20.77 16.01
N SER A 400 13.30 -21.14 17.01
CA SER A 400 13.52 -22.38 17.77
C SER A 400 13.30 -23.66 16.93
N LYS A 401 12.43 -23.59 15.92
CA LYS A 401 12.16 -24.70 14.98
C LYS A 401 13.29 -24.82 13.95
N VAL A 402 13.70 -23.71 13.34
CA VAL A 402 14.82 -23.67 12.40
C VAL A 402 16.13 -24.05 13.08
N SER A 403 16.38 -23.61 14.31
CA SER A 403 17.55 -24.02 15.09
C SER A 403 17.59 -25.54 15.31
N LYS A 404 16.44 -26.19 15.59
CA LYS A 404 16.35 -27.65 15.68
C LYS A 404 16.56 -28.33 14.33
N GLU A 405 15.92 -27.84 13.27
CA GLU A 405 16.10 -28.36 11.91
C GLU A 405 17.56 -28.25 11.46
N LEU A 406 18.25 -27.17 11.81
CA LEU A 406 19.68 -26.97 11.55
C LEU A 406 20.56 -27.96 12.35
N VAL A 407 20.26 -28.19 13.63
CA VAL A 407 20.96 -29.20 14.44
C VAL A 407 20.74 -30.60 13.86
N GLU A 408 19.49 -31.00 13.62
CA GLU A 408 19.13 -32.29 13.01
C GLU A 408 19.81 -32.49 11.64
N LYS A 409 19.89 -31.42 10.82
CA LYS A 409 20.62 -31.45 9.54
C LYS A 409 22.14 -31.56 9.73
N SER A 410 22.71 -30.87 10.72
CA SER A 410 24.14 -30.97 11.02
C SER A 410 24.53 -32.37 11.53
N GLU A 411 23.68 -32.99 12.34
CA GLU A 411 23.87 -34.37 12.81
C GLU A 411 23.73 -35.38 11.67
N ALA A 412 22.74 -35.21 10.79
CA ALA A 412 22.57 -36.04 9.59
C ALA A 412 23.76 -35.92 8.63
N ALA A 413 24.25 -34.69 8.37
CA ALA A 413 25.43 -34.46 7.55
C ALA A 413 26.69 -35.09 8.18
N ARG A 414 26.84 -35.03 9.51
CA ARG A 414 27.96 -35.69 10.23
C ARG A 414 27.87 -37.21 10.16
N GLN A 415 26.67 -37.79 10.16
CA GLN A 415 26.45 -39.22 9.93
C GLN A 415 26.79 -39.62 8.48
N GLU A 416 26.42 -38.80 7.49
CA GLU A 416 26.76 -39.02 6.08
C GLU A 416 28.28 -38.91 5.84
N GLU A 417 28.96 -37.94 6.48
CA GLU A 417 30.42 -37.80 6.45
C GLU A 417 31.12 -39.03 7.05
N GLN A 418 30.61 -39.58 8.16
CA GLN A 418 31.09 -40.83 8.75
C GLN A 418 30.86 -42.03 7.83
N GLN A 419 29.71 -42.12 7.16
CA GLN A 419 29.45 -43.15 6.15
C GLN A 419 30.39 -43.01 4.95
N ARG A 420 30.63 -41.80 4.45
CA ARG A 420 31.60 -41.52 3.38
C ARG A 420 33.00 -41.99 3.77
N LYS A 421 33.50 -41.63 4.96
CA LYS A 421 34.80 -42.10 5.48
C LYS A 421 34.84 -43.64 5.63
N ALA A 422 33.73 -44.28 5.99
CA ALA A 422 33.61 -45.74 6.06
C ALA A 422 33.49 -46.43 4.69
N LEU A 423 33.15 -45.70 3.61
CA LEU A 423 33.17 -46.18 2.23
C LEU A 423 34.53 -45.92 1.57
N GLU A 424 35.15 -44.77 1.84
CA GLU A 424 36.49 -44.38 1.37
C GLU A 424 37.58 -45.32 1.90
N THR A 425 37.52 -45.68 3.18
CA THR A 425 38.41 -46.71 3.77
C THR A 425 38.20 -48.11 3.17
N LYS A 426 36.98 -48.45 2.72
CA LYS A 426 36.72 -49.69 1.96
C LYS A 426 37.24 -49.61 0.53
N ALA A 427 37.08 -48.46 -0.13
CA ALA A 427 37.63 -48.23 -1.48
C ALA A 427 39.15 -48.38 -1.47
N ALA A 428 39.86 -47.72 -0.55
CA ALA A 428 41.30 -47.86 -0.39
C ALA A 428 41.75 -49.29 -0.02
N ALA A 429 40.90 -50.08 0.64
CA ALA A 429 41.15 -51.50 0.88
C ALA A 429 41.02 -52.33 -0.41
N PHE A 430 39.99 -52.07 -1.24
CA PHE A 430 39.83 -52.71 -2.55
C PHE A 430 40.92 -52.30 -3.54
N GLU A 431 41.37 -51.03 -3.56
CA GLU A 431 42.50 -50.58 -4.38
C GLU A 431 43.79 -51.35 -4.03
N LYS A 432 44.10 -51.51 -2.74
CA LYS A 432 45.22 -52.35 -2.29
C LYS A 432 45.07 -53.81 -2.74
N GLN A 433 43.85 -54.34 -2.71
CA GLN A 433 43.55 -55.70 -3.15
C GLN A 433 43.71 -55.87 -4.67
N VAL A 434 43.30 -54.87 -5.47
CA VAL A 434 43.53 -54.82 -6.92
C VAL A 434 45.02 -54.69 -7.25
N LEU A 435 45.77 -53.83 -6.55
CA LEU A 435 47.22 -53.71 -6.72
C LEU A 435 47.94 -55.03 -6.38
N GLN A 436 47.53 -55.71 -5.30
CA GLN A 436 48.09 -57.01 -4.94
C GLN A 436 47.81 -58.09 -6.00
N LEU A 437 46.61 -58.08 -6.60
CA LEU A 437 46.25 -58.96 -7.72
C LEU A 437 47.02 -58.60 -9.01
N GLN A 438 47.29 -57.33 -9.28
CA GLN A 438 48.14 -56.92 -10.42
C GLN A 438 49.60 -57.36 -10.24
N VAL A 439 50.14 -57.34 -9.01
CA VAL A 439 51.49 -57.83 -8.71
C VAL A 439 51.55 -59.35 -8.92
N SER A 440 50.63 -60.13 -8.33
CA SER A 440 50.64 -61.58 -8.51
C SER A 440 50.33 -62.03 -9.95
N HIS A 441 49.54 -61.26 -10.70
CA HIS A 441 49.36 -61.47 -12.13
C HIS A 441 50.70 -61.32 -12.87
N LYS A 442 51.41 -60.21 -12.68
CA LYS A 442 52.74 -59.97 -13.30
C LYS A 442 53.77 -61.01 -12.90
N GLU A 443 53.82 -61.42 -11.63
CA GLU A 443 54.70 -62.50 -11.17
C GLU A 443 54.38 -63.83 -11.87
N SER A 444 53.09 -64.11 -12.13
CA SER A 444 52.67 -65.29 -12.88
C SER A 444 52.98 -65.20 -14.38
N GLU A 445 52.82 -64.02 -15.01
CA GLU A 445 53.20 -63.76 -16.40
C GLU A 445 54.71 -63.91 -16.58
N GLU A 446 55.51 -63.34 -15.69
CA GLU A 446 56.97 -63.52 -15.67
C GLU A 446 57.38 -64.98 -15.48
N ALA A 447 56.68 -65.73 -14.62
CA ALA A 447 56.95 -67.15 -14.41
C ALA A 447 56.60 -68.00 -15.65
N LEU A 448 55.53 -67.64 -16.37
CA LEU A 448 55.16 -68.26 -17.65
C LEU A 448 56.17 -67.89 -18.75
N GLN A 449 56.61 -66.63 -18.83
CA GLN A 449 57.66 -66.21 -19.78
C GLN A 449 58.97 -66.95 -19.54
N LYS A 450 59.43 -67.03 -18.27
CA LYS A 450 60.65 -67.78 -17.90
C LYS A 450 60.56 -69.27 -18.26
N ARG A 451 59.36 -69.87 -18.20
CA ARG A 451 59.11 -71.25 -18.69
C ARG A 451 59.12 -71.34 -20.23
N LEU A 452 58.52 -70.37 -20.93
CA LEU A 452 58.55 -70.31 -22.40
C LEU A 452 59.99 -70.16 -22.92
N ASP A 453 60.82 -69.37 -22.23
CA ASP A 453 62.23 -69.18 -22.54
C ASP A 453 63.07 -70.46 -22.26
N GLU A 454 62.74 -71.25 -21.22
CA GLU A 454 63.38 -72.55 -21.02
C GLU A 454 62.96 -73.56 -22.10
N VAL A 455 61.67 -73.71 -22.38
CA VAL A 455 61.19 -74.61 -23.44
C VAL A 455 61.77 -74.23 -24.81
N SER A 456 61.94 -72.93 -25.08
CA SER A 456 62.61 -72.46 -26.30
C SER A 456 64.09 -72.83 -26.34
N ARG A 457 64.80 -72.75 -25.20
CA ARG A 457 66.20 -73.17 -25.08
C ARG A 457 66.36 -74.70 -25.14
N GLU A 458 65.44 -75.46 -24.55
CA GLU A 458 65.37 -76.92 -24.69
C GLU A 458 65.10 -77.35 -26.13
N LEU A 459 64.20 -76.66 -26.83
CA LEU A 459 63.94 -76.88 -28.26
C LEU A 459 65.19 -76.59 -29.10
N CYS A 460 65.91 -75.49 -28.87
CA CYS A 460 67.16 -75.19 -29.56
C CYS A 460 68.27 -76.22 -29.26
N ARG A 461 68.39 -76.69 -28.00
CA ARG A 461 69.31 -77.78 -27.62
C ARG A 461 68.95 -79.09 -28.36
N SER A 462 67.67 -79.44 -28.38
CA SER A 462 67.13 -80.62 -29.09
C SER A 462 67.37 -80.53 -30.61
N GLN A 463 67.06 -79.41 -31.24
CA GLN A 463 67.33 -79.17 -32.67
C GLN A 463 68.83 -79.28 -32.99
N THR A 464 69.70 -78.74 -32.14
CA THR A 464 71.16 -78.84 -32.29
C THR A 464 71.62 -80.30 -32.17
N SER A 465 71.09 -81.05 -31.21
CA SER A 465 71.38 -82.48 -31.04
C SER A 465 70.84 -83.33 -32.20
N HIS A 466 69.66 -83.02 -32.74
CA HIS A 466 69.15 -83.65 -33.96
C HIS A 466 69.99 -83.31 -35.20
N ALA A 467 70.55 -82.09 -35.27
CA ALA A 467 71.46 -81.72 -36.35
C ALA A 467 72.81 -82.45 -36.26
N SER A 468 73.40 -82.60 -35.07
CA SER A 468 74.62 -83.39 -34.89
C SER A 468 74.40 -84.88 -35.18
N LEU A 469 73.30 -85.46 -34.67
CA LEU A 469 72.92 -86.84 -34.96
C LEU A 469 72.66 -87.08 -36.46
N ARG A 470 72.13 -86.09 -37.19
CA ARG A 470 72.01 -86.17 -38.65
C ARG A 470 73.38 -86.16 -39.32
N ALA A 471 74.26 -85.22 -38.96
CA ALA A 471 75.61 -85.14 -39.51
C ALA A 471 76.46 -86.40 -39.22
N ASP A 472 76.26 -87.04 -38.08
CA ASP A 472 76.93 -88.30 -37.74
C ASP A 472 76.31 -89.51 -38.48
N ALA A 473 74.99 -89.49 -38.75
CA ALA A 473 74.35 -90.47 -39.63
C ALA A 473 74.79 -90.31 -41.11
N GLU A 474 74.96 -89.07 -41.58
CA GLU A 474 75.50 -88.75 -42.91
C GLU A 474 76.94 -89.28 -43.05
N LYS A 475 77.83 -89.02 -42.08
CA LYS A 475 79.19 -89.62 -42.03
C LYS A 475 79.16 -91.15 -41.99
N ALA A 476 78.24 -91.76 -41.24
CA ALA A 476 78.10 -93.21 -41.20
C ALA A 476 77.66 -93.77 -42.57
N GLN A 477 76.81 -93.05 -43.30
CA GLN A 477 76.43 -93.37 -44.67
C GLN A 477 77.59 -93.19 -45.65
N GLU A 478 78.40 -92.14 -45.52
CA GLU A 478 79.65 -91.96 -46.29
C GLU A 478 80.64 -93.11 -46.05
N GLN A 479 80.85 -93.50 -44.78
CA GLN A 479 81.68 -94.66 -44.42
C GLN A 479 81.11 -95.96 -45.00
N GLN A 480 79.78 -96.13 -45.02
CA GLN A 480 79.14 -97.29 -45.65
C GLN A 480 79.31 -97.29 -47.18
N GLN A 481 79.29 -96.13 -47.82
CA GLN A 481 79.60 -96.00 -49.26
C GLN A 481 81.07 -96.32 -49.54
N GLN A 482 82.01 -95.83 -48.72
CA GLN A 482 83.44 -96.17 -48.83
C GLN A 482 83.68 -97.67 -48.63
N MET A 483 83.00 -98.30 -47.66
CA MET A 483 83.06 -99.75 -47.46
C MET A 483 82.47 -100.52 -48.64
N ALA A 484 81.40 -100.03 -49.28
CA ALA A 484 80.84 -100.63 -50.49
C ALA A 484 81.79 -100.47 -51.71
N GLU A 485 82.46 -99.32 -51.85
CA GLU A 485 83.46 -99.10 -52.89
C GLU A 485 84.70 -99.99 -52.69
N LEU A 486 85.17 -100.14 -51.44
CA LEU A 486 86.23 -101.08 -51.08
C LEU A 486 85.82 -102.53 -51.33
N HIS A 487 84.57 -102.91 -51.04
CA HIS A 487 84.02 -104.23 -51.36
C HIS A 487 83.97 -104.47 -52.88
N SER A 488 83.60 -103.46 -53.66
CA SER A 488 83.60 -103.53 -55.13
C SER A 488 85.03 -103.69 -55.70
N LYS A 489 86.01 -102.95 -55.15
CA LYS A 489 87.44 -103.10 -55.50
C LYS A 489 88.00 -104.45 -55.06
N LEU A 490 87.56 -104.98 -53.93
CA LEU A 490 87.92 -106.33 -53.49
C LEU A 490 87.37 -107.36 -54.48
N GLN A 491 86.10 -107.25 -54.88
CA GLN A 491 85.47 -108.13 -55.87
C GLN A 491 86.13 -108.05 -57.25
N SER A 492 86.56 -106.87 -57.73
CA SER A 492 87.31 -106.78 -58.98
C SER A 492 88.69 -107.42 -58.87
N SER A 493 89.41 -107.24 -57.74
CA SER A 493 90.69 -107.92 -57.52
C SER A 493 90.53 -109.44 -57.33
N GLU A 494 89.42 -109.91 -56.75
CA GLU A 494 89.07 -111.33 -56.67
C GLU A 494 88.73 -111.90 -58.07
N ALA A 495 88.06 -111.11 -58.92
CA ALA A 495 87.80 -111.47 -60.32
C ALA A 495 89.09 -111.52 -61.16
N GLU A 496 90.00 -110.55 -61.00
CA GLU A 496 91.33 -110.59 -61.63
C GLU A 496 92.15 -111.80 -61.15
N MET A 497 92.10 -112.12 -59.86
CA MET A 497 92.78 -113.30 -59.30
C MET A 497 92.15 -114.61 -59.79
N LYS A 498 90.83 -114.66 -60.01
CA LYS A 498 90.15 -115.79 -60.67
C LYS A 498 90.56 -115.90 -62.13
N SER A 499 90.55 -114.81 -62.88
CA SER A 499 91.05 -114.75 -64.27
C SER A 499 92.49 -115.24 -64.37
N LYS A 500 93.37 -114.85 -63.43
CA LYS A 500 94.76 -115.36 -63.38
C LYS A 500 94.87 -116.81 -62.93
N CYS A 501 93.95 -117.31 -62.11
CA CYS A 501 93.85 -118.73 -61.78
C CYS A 501 93.37 -119.55 -62.99
N GLU A 502 92.46 -119.00 -63.79
CA GLU A 502 91.98 -119.57 -65.06
C GLU A 502 93.06 -119.50 -66.15
N GLU A 503 93.86 -118.42 -66.23
CA GLU A 503 95.08 -118.35 -67.06
C GLU A 503 96.12 -119.39 -66.64
N LEU A 504 96.39 -119.54 -65.34
CA LEU A 504 97.31 -120.56 -64.81
C LEU A 504 96.79 -121.99 -65.05
N SER A 505 95.47 -122.20 -64.95
CA SER A 505 94.81 -123.45 -65.33
C SER A 505 94.94 -123.70 -66.83
N GLY A 506 94.78 -122.67 -67.66
CA GLY A 506 95.00 -122.70 -69.11
C GLY A 506 96.43 -123.01 -69.49
N LEU A 507 97.43 -122.39 -68.83
CA LEU A 507 98.85 -122.67 -69.01
C LEU A 507 99.24 -124.08 -68.51
N HIS A 508 98.62 -124.57 -67.44
CA HIS A 508 98.79 -125.94 -66.97
C HIS A 508 98.10 -126.96 -67.89
N GLY A 509 96.99 -126.56 -68.52
CA GLY A 509 96.35 -127.23 -69.65
C GLY A 509 97.33 -127.33 -70.80
N GLN A 510 97.77 -126.20 -71.36
CA GLN A 510 98.77 -126.10 -72.43
C GLN A 510 100.06 -126.86 -72.12
N LEU A 511 100.52 -126.96 -70.87
CA LEU A 511 101.71 -127.75 -70.52
C LEU A 511 101.45 -129.28 -70.55
N LYS A 512 100.24 -129.73 -70.23
CA LYS A 512 99.81 -131.13 -70.40
C LYS A 512 99.51 -131.43 -71.86
N GLU A 513 98.86 -130.50 -72.54
CA GLU A 513 98.50 -130.53 -73.95
C GLU A 513 99.77 -130.60 -74.79
N ALA A 514 100.72 -129.67 -74.66
CA ALA A 514 102.07 -129.71 -75.27
C ALA A 514 102.87 -131.00 -75.00
N ARG A 515 102.55 -131.73 -73.93
CA ARG A 515 103.18 -133.02 -73.58
C ARG A 515 102.49 -134.20 -74.27
N ALA A 516 101.17 -134.17 -74.44
CA ALA A 516 100.43 -135.10 -75.30
C ALA A 516 100.64 -134.80 -76.79
N GLU A 517 100.76 -133.52 -77.14
CA GLU A 517 101.07 -132.98 -78.45
C GLU A 517 102.52 -133.25 -78.87
N ASN A 518 103.48 -133.38 -77.96
CA ASN A 518 104.79 -133.92 -78.36
C ASN A 518 104.66 -135.34 -78.94
N SER A 519 103.81 -136.18 -78.34
CA SER A 519 103.46 -137.49 -78.92
C SER A 519 102.53 -137.41 -80.14
N GLN A 520 101.62 -136.43 -80.22
CA GLN A 520 100.51 -136.45 -81.19
C GLN A 520 100.63 -135.44 -82.35
N LEU A 521 101.41 -134.36 -82.23
CA LEU A 521 101.80 -133.48 -83.33
C LEU A 521 102.95 -134.07 -84.16
N THR A 522 103.74 -134.96 -83.56
CA THR A 522 104.57 -135.93 -84.31
C THR A 522 103.74 -136.72 -85.33
N GLU A 523 102.42 -136.87 -85.09
CA GLU A 523 101.48 -137.45 -86.04
C GLU A 523 100.54 -136.42 -86.76
N ARG A 524 100.30 -135.17 -86.28
CA ARG A 524 99.09 -134.42 -86.76
C ARG A 524 98.90 -132.86 -86.85
N ILE A 525 99.79 -131.89 -86.58
CA ILE A 525 99.40 -130.43 -86.35
C ILE A 525 98.65 -129.51 -87.42
N ARG A 526 97.50 -128.79 -87.02
CA ARG A 526 96.59 -127.64 -87.63
C ARG A 526 95.46 -126.91 -86.68
N SER A 527 95.01 -125.58 -86.76
CA SER A 527 93.76 -124.89 -86.12
C SER A 527 93.39 -123.32 -86.41
N ILE A 528 92.22 -122.65 -85.99
CA ILE A 528 91.64 -121.23 -86.34
C ILE A 528 90.49 -120.43 -85.44
N GLU A 529 90.44 -119.03 -85.44
CA GLU A 529 89.58 -117.72 -85.15
C GLU A 529 88.08 -117.40 -84.58
N ALA A 530 87.72 -116.14 -84.02
CA ALA A 530 86.35 -115.43 -83.74
C ALA A 530 86.26 -113.91 -83.10
N LEU A 531 85.13 -113.06 -83.06
CA LEU A 531 84.94 -111.59 -82.50
C LEU A 531 83.56 -110.93 -81.84
N LEU A 532 83.16 -109.57 -81.98
CA LEU A 532 82.55 -108.51 -80.98
C LEU A 532 81.49 -107.36 -81.49
N GLU A 533 80.82 -106.24 -80.93
CA GLU A 533 80.35 -105.45 -79.64
C GLU A 533 79.42 -104.08 -79.80
N ALA A 534 78.77 -103.36 -78.77
CA ALA A 534 77.90 -102.01 -78.78
C ALA A 534 77.40 -101.34 -77.36
N GLY A 535 76.66 -100.19 -76.97
CA GLY A 535 75.98 -98.83 -77.38
C GLY A 535 75.07 -97.98 -76.27
N GLN A 536 74.65 -96.63 -76.32
CA GLN A 536 73.92 -95.73 -75.23
C GLN A 536 73.06 -94.34 -75.56
N ALA A 537 72.31 -93.56 -74.63
CA ALA A 537 71.46 -92.24 -74.80
C ALA A 537 70.89 -91.29 -73.55
N ARG A 538 70.20 -90.05 -73.65
CA ARG A 538 69.54 -89.11 -72.54
C ARG A 538 68.42 -87.91 -72.78
N ASP A 539 68.10 -86.87 -71.86
CA ASP A 539 66.80 -85.97 -71.66
C ASP A 539 66.72 -84.46 -70.94
N THR A 540 65.52 -83.71 -70.73
CA THR A 540 65.04 -82.44 -69.83
C THR A 540 64.42 -81.02 -70.42
N GLN A 541 63.80 -79.87 -69.83
CA GLN A 541 62.75 -79.37 -68.75
C GLN A 541 62.31 -77.76 -68.56
N ASP A 542 61.13 -77.29 -67.92
CA ASP A 542 60.59 -75.98 -67.14
C ASP A 542 59.77 -74.65 -67.71
N ALA A 543 59.07 -73.54 -67.14
CA ALA A 543 58.72 -72.68 -65.86
C ALA A 543 57.39 -71.64 -65.78
N GLN A 544 57.22 -70.47 -64.98
CA GLN A 544 55.90 -69.67 -64.50
C GLN A 544 55.80 -68.03 -64.16
N VAL A 545 54.60 -67.27 -63.94
CA VAL A 545 54.38 -65.76 -63.46
C VAL A 545 52.92 -65.05 -63.05
N SER A 546 52.70 -63.80 -62.39
CA SER A 546 51.53 -62.67 -62.37
C SER A 546 50.74 -61.95 -61.08
N LEU A 547 50.09 -60.67 -61.06
CA LEU A 547 49.26 -59.88 -59.92
C LEU A 547 48.53 -58.37 -60.10
N ARG A 548 47.48 -57.77 -59.32
CA ARG A 548 46.95 -56.25 -59.23
C ARG A 548 46.12 -55.35 -58.07
N GLU A 549 44.81 -54.78 -58.12
CA GLU A 549 44.18 -53.33 -57.78
C GLU A 549 43.29 -52.74 -56.49
N GLY A 550 42.48 -51.56 -56.46
CA GLY A 550 41.79 -50.88 -55.22
C GLY A 550 40.70 -49.66 -55.02
N ARG A 551 41.03 -48.32 -54.98
CA ARG A 551 40.49 -47.27 -54.01
C ARG A 551 39.38 -46.19 -54.33
N GLU A 552 38.87 -46.04 -55.54
CA GLU A 552 38.22 -44.77 -55.99
C GLU A 552 36.75 -44.54 -55.52
N LYS A 553 36.01 -45.61 -55.22
CA LYS A 553 34.53 -45.58 -55.09
C LYS A 553 33.97 -45.03 -53.77
N GLU A 554 34.79 -44.88 -52.74
CA GLU A 554 34.30 -44.57 -51.38
C GLU A 554 33.95 -43.09 -51.20
N LEU A 555 34.72 -42.18 -51.82
CA LEU A 555 34.54 -40.73 -51.70
C LEU A 555 33.24 -40.21 -52.37
N GLU A 556 32.79 -40.85 -53.46
CA GLU A 556 31.54 -40.45 -54.12
C GLU A 556 30.28 -40.72 -53.30
N SER A 557 30.37 -41.47 -52.19
CA SER A 557 29.21 -41.81 -51.36
C SER A 557 28.77 -40.63 -50.49
N GLN A 558 29.73 -39.90 -49.89
CA GLN A 558 29.45 -38.89 -48.86
C GLN A 558 28.87 -37.60 -49.44
N VAL A 559 29.30 -37.18 -50.64
CA VAL A 559 28.81 -35.98 -51.32
C VAL A 559 27.29 -36.03 -51.54
N ARG A 560 26.78 -37.19 -51.99
CA ARG A 560 25.35 -37.42 -52.30
C ARG A 560 24.41 -37.40 -51.09
N CYS A 561 24.94 -37.44 -49.87
CA CYS A 561 24.12 -37.27 -48.66
C CYS A 561 23.93 -35.78 -48.34
N LEU A 562 25.01 -35.01 -48.32
CA LEU A 562 24.99 -33.58 -47.98
C LEU A 562 24.18 -32.74 -48.98
N GLU A 563 24.15 -33.13 -50.26
CA GLU A 563 23.31 -32.47 -51.28
C GLU A 563 21.80 -32.58 -50.99
N LYS A 564 21.34 -33.67 -50.35
CA LYS A 564 19.92 -33.88 -50.05
C LYS A 564 19.45 -33.01 -48.90
N GLU A 565 20.19 -32.98 -47.79
CA GLU A 565 19.92 -32.12 -46.63
C GLU A 565 19.85 -30.63 -47.04
N ALA A 566 20.70 -30.21 -47.99
CA ALA A 566 20.70 -28.87 -48.56
C ALA A 566 19.50 -28.54 -49.47
N THR A 567 18.70 -29.53 -49.89
CA THR A 567 17.43 -29.33 -50.61
C THR A 567 16.24 -29.25 -49.67
N GLU A 568 16.13 -30.17 -48.71
CA GLU A 568 15.01 -30.24 -47.75
C GLU A 568 14.87 -28.94 -46.93
N LEU A 569 16.01 -28.36 -46.50
CA LEU A 569 16.03 -27.08 -45.79
C LEU A 569 15.54 -25.88 -46.63
N LYS A 570 15.66 -25.91 -47.96
CA LYS A 570 15.15 -24.84 -48.84
C LYS A 570 13.64 -24.90 -48.98
N GLU A 571 13.07 -26.11 -49.12
CA GLU A 571 11.62 -26.28 -49.22
C GLU A 571 10.91 -25.87 -47.93
N ALA A 572 11.48 -26.19 -46.77
CA ALA A 572 10.96 -25.75 -45.47
C ALA A 572 10.89 -24.21 -45.34
N VAL A 573 11.90 -23.49 -45.84
CA VAL A 573 11.94 -22.01 -45.84
C VAL A 573 10.87 -21.42 -46.76
N GLU A 574 10.68 -21.97 -47.97
CA GLU A 574 9.70 -21.41 -48.91
C GLU A 574 8.26 -21.65 -48.46
N GLN A 575 7.96 -22.84 -47.90
CA GLN A 575 6.68 -23.11 -47.25
C GLN A 575 6.36 -22.10 -46.13
N GLN A 576 7.36 -21.64 -45.38
CA GLN A 576 7.18 -20.68 -44.31
C GLN A 576 6.87 -19.26 -44.81
N LYS A 577 7.39 -18.87 -45.99
CA LYS A 577 7.02 -17.60 -46.64
C LYS A 577 5.57 -17.59 -47.12
N VAL A 578 5.10 -18.68 -47.75
CA VAL A 578 3.71 -18.81 -48.20
C VAL A 578 2.77 -18.68 -47.01
N LYS A 579 3.03 -19.39 -45.90
CA LYS A 579 2.27 -19.27 -44.65
C LYS A 579 2.26 -17.83 -44.09
N ASN A 580 3.35 -17.07 -44.22
CA ASN A 580 3.39 -15.68 -43.77
C ASN A 580 2.53 -14.75 -44.65
N ASN A 581 2.51 -14.95 -45.97
CA ASN A 581 1.65 -14.19 -46.88
C ASN A 581 0.16 -14.51 -46.66
N ASP A 582 -0.18 -15.79 -46.51
CA ASP A 582 -1.52 -16.25 -46.11
C ASP A 582 -2.03 -15.55 -44.85
N LEU A 583 -1.17 -15.44 -43.81
CA LEU A 583 -1.50 -14.77 -42.56
C LEU A 583 -1.71 -13.27 -42.74
N ARG A 584 -0.94 -12.60 -43.61
CA ARG A 584 -1.14 -11.17 -43.94
C ARG A 584 -2.48 -10.95 -44.64
N GLU A 585 -2.82 -11.79 -45.62
CA GLU A 585 -4.10 -11.68 -46.35
C GLU A 585 -5.30 -11.96 -45.44
N LYS A 586 -5.20 -12.97 -44.57
CA LYS A 586 -6.23 -13.29 -43.57
C LYS A 586 -6.39 -12.19 -42.52
N ASN A 587 -5.30 -11.54 -42.09
CA ASN A 587 -5.34 -10.41 -41.16
C ASN A 587 -5.92 -9.14 -41.81
N TRP A 588 -5.53 -8.84 -43.05
CA TRP A 588 -6.09 -7.73 -43.83
C TRP A 588 -7.61 -7.88 -44.04
N LYS A 589 -8.08 -9.07 -44.42
CA LYS A 589 -9.52 -9.37 -44.54
C LYS A 589 -10.27 -9.27 -43.21
N ALA A 590 -9.62 -9.56 -42.09
CA ALA A 590 -10.21 -9.37 -40.76
C ALA A 590 -10.36 -7.87 -40.40
N MET A 591 -9.37 -7.03 -40.73
CA MET A 591 -9.48 -5.58 -40.57
C MET A 591 -10.55 -4.96 -41.49
N GLU A 592 -10.62 -5.40 -42.76
CA GLU A 592 -11.66 -4.94 -43.69
C GLU A 592 -13.07 -5.31 -43.21
N ALA A 593 -13.25 -6.54 -42.70
CA ALA A 593 -14.50 -6.97 -42.09
C ALA A 593 -14.87 -6.13 -40.86
N LEU A 594 -13.93 -5.85 -39.96
CA LEU A 594 -14.15 -5.00 -38.78
C LEU A 594 -14.57 -3.57 -39.18
N ALA A 595 -13.82 -2.93 -40.07
CA ALA A 595 -14.12 -1.60 -40.58
C ALA A 595 -15.43 -1.53 -41.40
N SER A 596 -15.95 -2.66 -41.88
CA SER A 596 -17.31 -2.73 -42.46
C SER A 596 -18.41 -2.82 -41.41
N ALA A 597 -18.16 -3.55 -40.30
CA ALA A 597 -19.11 -3.68 -39.20
C ALA A 597 -19.26 -2.38 -38.40
N GLU A 598 -18.16 -1.64 -38.18
CA GLU A 598 -18.16 -0.34 -37.51
C GLU A 598 -19.02 0.68 -38.26
N ARG A 599 -18.82 0.84 -39.58
CA ARG A 599 -19.66 1.71 -40.43
C ARG A 599 -21.12 1.31 -40.41
N ALA A 600 -21.43 0.01 -40.48
CA ALA A 600 -22.81 -0.48 -40.39
C ALA A 600 -23.47 -0.24 -39.02
N CYS A 601 -22.68 -0.06 -37.95
CA CYS A 601 -23.18 0.37 -36.64
C CYS A 601 -23.39 1.89 -36.58
N GLU A 602 -22.47 2.69 -37.15
CA GLU A 602 -22.66 4.15 -37.24
C GLU A 602 -23.87 4.54 -38.08
N GLU A 603 -24.10 3.90 -39.23
CA GLU A 603 -25.26 4.14 -40.10
C GLU A 603 -26.57 3.86 -39.36
N LYS A 604 -26.63 2.78 -38.58
CA LYS A 604 -27.77 2.48 -37.71
C LYS A 604 -27.97 3.57 -36.65
N LEU A 605 -26.90 4.02 -35.99
CA LEU A 605 -26.98 5.08 -34.98
C LEU A 605 -27.50 6.40 -35.59
N ARG A 606 -27.02 6.78 -36.78
CA ARG A 606 -27.51 7.95 -37.54
C ARG A 606 -29.00 7.80 -37.89
N SER A 607 -29.42 6.63 -38.39
CA SER A 607 -30.82 6.38 -38.75
C SER A 607 -31.79 6.44 -37.55
N LEU A 608 -31.38 5.91 -36.39
CA LEU A 608 -32.17 5.97 -35.16
C LEU A 608 -32.28 7.40 -34.61
N THR A 609 -31.21 8.19 -34.74
CA THR A 609 -31.22 9.61 -34.36
C THR A 609 -32.19 10.41 -35.23
N GLN A 610 -32.14 10.22 -36.56
CA GLN A 610 -33.05 10.89 -37.49
C GLN A 610 -34.52 10.50 -37.25
N ALA A 611 -34.81 9.22 -37.04
CA ALA A 611 -36.16 8.74 -36.74
C ALA A 611 -36.71 9.30 -35.41
N LYS A 612 -35.85 9.46 -34.39
CA LYS A 612 -36.22 10.11 -33.13
C LYS A 612 -36.62 11.57 -33.38
N GLU A 613 -35.77 12.36 -34.03
CA GLU A 613 -36.09 13.77 -34.29
C GLU A 613 -37.37 13.95 -35.12
N GLU A 614 -37.63 13.08 -36.10
CA GLU A 614 -38.83 13.15 -36.92
C GLU A 614 -40.10 12.82 -36.11
N SER A 615 -40.02 11.87 -35.17
CA SER A 615 -41.12 11.61 -34.22
C SER A 615 -41.37 12.79 -33.27
N GLU A 616 -40.32 13.48 -32.82
CA GLU A 616 -40.42 14.68 -31.97
C GLU A 616 -41.03 15.87 -32.75
N ARG A 617 -40.67 16.02 -34.04
CA ARG A 617 -41.30 17.00 -34.94
C ARG A 617 -42.79 16.71 -35.13
N GLN A 618 -43.19 15.47 -35.40
CA GLN A 618 -44.60 15.08 -35.52
C GLN A 618 -45.40 15.31 -34.23
N LEU A 619 -44.81 15.02 -33.06
CA LEU A 619 -45.42 15.31 -31.76
C LEU A 619 -45.61 16.82 -31.55
N SER A 620 -44.63 17.65 -31.93
CA SER A 620 -44.74 19.11 -31.82
C SER A 620 -45.83 19.68 -32.75
N MET A 621 -45.96 19.16 -33.97
CA MET A 621 -46.97 19.59 -34.95
C MET A 621 -48.39 19.24 -34.48
N THR A 622 -48.59 18.03 -33.96
CA THR A 622 -49.89 17.60 -33.44
C THR A 622 -50.31 18.39 -32.20
N GLN A 623 -49.39 18.69 -31.27
CA GLN A 623 -49.65 19.58 -30.13
C GLN A 623 -50.01 21.03 -30.54
N ALA A 624 -49.43 21.54 -31.63
CA ALA A 624 -49.81 22.84 -32.17
C ALA A 624 -51.24 22.80 -32.75
N GLN A 625 -51.54 21.80 -33.58
CA GLN A 625 -52.85 21.62 -34.23
C GLN A 625 -53.99 21.41 -33.22
N THR A 626 -53.79 20.62 -32.15
CA THR A 626 -54.82 20.45 -31.10
C THR A 626 -55.04 21.74 -30.31
N LYS A 627 -53.98 22.49 -30.00
CA LYS A 627 -54.10 23.81 -29.35
C LYS A 627 -54.86 24.81 -30.22
N GLU A 628 -54.58 24.84 -31.52
CA GLU A 628 -55.26 25.70 -32.49
C GLU A 628 -56.75 25.35 -32.64
N ALA A 629 -57.08 24.06 -32.82
CA ALA A 629 -58.47 23.60 -32.94
C ALA A 629 -59.31 23.90 -31.69
N LEU A 630 -58.74 23.72 -30.49
CA LEU A 630 -59.41 24.06 -29.23
C LEU A 630 -59.60 25.57 -29.02
N LEU A 631 -58.67 26.40 -29.50
CA LEU A 631 -58.82 27.85 -29.50
C LEU A 631 -59.90 28.33 -30.48
N ALA A 632 -60.02 27.69 -31.65
CA ALA A 632 -61.08 27.98 -32.62
C ALA A 632 -62.49 27.67 -32.07
N LEU A 633 -62.62 26.59 -31.29
CA LEU A 633 -63.90 26.20 -30.64
C LEU A 633 -64.24 27.05 -29.41
N LEU A 634 -63.26 27.70 -28.76
CA LEU A 634 -63.45 28.51 -27.55
C LEU A 634 -62.72 29.87 -27.63
N PRO A 635 -63.18 30.83 -28.46
CA PRO A 635 -62.44 32.06 -28.77
C PRO A 635 -62.11 32.96 -27.56
N ALA A 636 -62.89 32.85 -26.48
CA ALA A 636 -62.72 33.61 -25.24
C ALA A 636 -61.45 33.24 -24.43
N LEU A 637 -60.61 32.31 -24.92
CA LEU A 637 -59.44 31.79 -24.22
C LEU A 637 -58.08 32.20 -24.84
N SER A 638 -58.09 33.07 -25.85
CA SER A 638 -56.93 33.49 -26.67
C SER A 638 -55.77 34.21 -25.94
N GLY A 639 -55.77 34.24 -24.60
CA GLY A 639 -54.83 35.00 -23.77
C GLY A 639 -53.56 34.27 -23.29
N SER A 640 -53.21 33.10 -23.82
CA SER A 640 -51.96 32.39 -23.47
C SER A 640 -51.27 31.72 -24.68
N ALA A 641 -50.57 32.55 -25.46
CA ALA A 641 -49.86 32.14 -26.67
C ALA A 641 -48.46 31.52 -26.41
N HIS A 642 -47.93 31.62 -25.18
CA HIS A 642 -46.49 31.37 -24.92
C HIS A 642 -46.19 30.51 -23.68
N GLN A 643 -47.10 29.58 -23.34
CA GLN A 643 -46.89 28.54 -22.33
C GLN A 643 -46.82 27.15 -22.99
N SER A 644 -46.14 26.20 -22.33
CA SER A 644 -46.05 24.83 -22.82
C SER A 644 -47.43 24.17 -22.91
N TYR A 645 -47.56 23.16 -23.77
CA TYR A 645 -48.84 22.51 -24.05
C TYR A 645 -49.51 21.95 -22.78
N THR A 646 -48.72 21.35 -21.89
CA THR A 646 -49.18 20.75 -20.63
C THR A 646 -49.67 21.79 -19.62
N GLU A 647 -48.95 22.90 -19.46
CA GLU A 647 -49.33 23.99 -18.54
C GLU A 647 -50.60 24.70 -19.03
N TRP A 648 -50.71 24.92 -20.34
CA TRP A 648 -51.88 25.51 -20.98
C TRP A 648 -53.14 24.66 -20.76
N LEU A 649 -53.05 23.33 -20.88
CA LEU A 649 -54.15 22.40 -20.57
C LEU A 649 -54.55 22.41 -19.09
N GLN A 650 -53.59 22.50 -18.16
CA GLN A 650 -53.91 22.59 -16.73
C GLN A 650 -54.62 23.92 -16.38
N ALA A 651 -54.20 25.03 -16.99
CA ALA A 651 -54.84 26.33 -16.82
C ALA A 651 -56.29 26.36 -17.37
N LEU A 652 -56.56 25.63 -18.46
CA LEU A 652 -57.90 25.42 -19.02
C LEU A 652 -58.82 24.70 -18.02
N LEU A 653 -58.38 23.55 -17.51
CA LEU A 653 -59.14 22.71 -16.58
C LEU A 653 -59.41 23.41 -15.24
N GLY A 654 -58.45 24.21 -14.75
CA GLY A 654 -58.61 25.01 -13.53
C GLY A 654 -59.77 26.01 -13.62
N LYS A 655 -59.89 26.73 -14.75
CA LYS A 655 -60.92 27.78 -14.93
C LYS A 655 -62.34 27.23 -15.00
N HIS A 656 -62.55 26.04 -15.55
CA HIS A 656 -63.89 25.43 -15.63
C HIS A 656 -64.45 24.99 -14.26
N ARG A 657 -63.60 24.78 -13.25
CA ARG A 657 -64.02 24.18 -11.96
C ARG A 657 -64.78 25.13 -11.03
N CYS A 658 -64.84 26.43 -11.33
CA CYS A 658 -65.43 27.45 -10.45
C CYS A 658 -66.90 27.80 -10.73
N ARG A 659 -67.60 27.09 -11.63
CA ARG A 659 -68.89 27.57 -12.18
C ARG A 659 -70.05 26.55 -12.17
N HIS A 660 -70.30 25.88 -11.04
CA HIS A 660 -71.56 25.15 -10.83
C HIS A 660 -72.16 25.37 -9.44
N THR A 661 -73.45 25.68 -9.40
CA THR A 661 -74.29 25.79 -8.20
C THR A 661 -75.66 25.19 -8.56
N PRO A 662 -76.25 24.29 -7.75
CA PRO A 662 -77.47 23.56 -8.12
C PRO A 662 -78.76 24.33 -7.79
N LEU A 663 -79.80 24.10 -8.60
CA LEU A 663 -81.17 24.59 -8.37
C LEU A 663 -82.18 23.48 -8.73
N PRO A 664 -83.25 23.22 -7.95
CA PRO A 664 -84.20 22.12 -8.21
C PRO A 664 -85.55 22.57 -8.79
N GLY A 665 -86.22 21.70 -9.58
CA GLY A 665 -87.62 21.86 -9.98
C GLY A 665 -87.99 21.20 -11.33
N PRO A 666 -88.79 20.11 -11.37
CA PRO A 666 -89.11 19.39 -12.61
C PRO A 666 -90.59 19.52 -13.06
N LEU A 667 -90.82 19.70 -14.37
CA LEU A 667 -92.11 19.43 -15.04
C LEU A 667 -91.90 19.17 -16.55
N ARG A 668 -92.10 17.93 -17.02
CA ARG A 668 -92.42 17.67 -18.45
C ARG A 668 -92.94 16.25 -18.70
N SER A 669 -94.14 16.13 -19.27
CA SER A 669 -94.58 15.00 -20.09
C SER A 669 -95.85 15.40 -20.85
N LEU A 670 -95.88 15.18 -22.16
CA LEU A 670 -97.06 14.92 -23.02
C LEU A 670 -96.61 14.90 -24.50
N LEU A 671 -96.84 13.75 -25.16
CA LEU A 671 -96.79 13.45 -26.61
C LEU A 671 -95.54 13.84 -27.43
N LEU A 672 -94.97 12.83 -28.12
CA LEU A 672 -94.02 12.98 -29.23
C LEU A 672 -94.68 12.52 -30.54
N SER A 673 -94.38 13.21 -31.65
CA SER A 673 -94.81 12.91 -33.02
C SER A 673 -94.02 11.72 -33.61
N PRO A 674 -94.53 10.99 -34.63
CA PRO A 674 -93.74 9.97 -35.34
C PRO A 674 -92.39 10.48 -35.90
N ASP A 675 -92.34 11.73 -36.34
CA ASP A 675 -91.09 12.40 -36.79
C ASP A 675 -90.10 12.65 -35.63
N LEU A 676 -90.59 12.75 -34.38
CA LEU A 676 -89.74 12.75 -33.20
C LEU A 676 -89.32 11.32 -32.79
N ALA A 677 -90.00 10.27 -33.26
CA ALA A 677 -89.63 8.87 -33.01
C ALA A 677 -88.63 8.30 -34.04
N SER A 678 -88.58 8.82 -35.27
CA SER A 678 -87.43 8.61 -36.16
C SER A 678 -86.19 9.33 -35.61
N LYS A 679 -86.32 10.62 -35.28
CA LYS A 679 -85.22 11.43 -34.70
C LYS A 679 -84.74 10.91 -33.35
N LEU A 680 -85.62 10.28 -32.55
CA LEU A 680 -85.20 9.58 -31.33
C LEU A 680 -84.35 8.35 -31.65
N ARG A 681 -84.70 7.55 -32.67
CA ARG A 681 -83.87 6.39 -33.07
C ARG A 681 -82.55 6.81 -33.71
N GLU A 682 -82.54 7.86 -34.53
CA GLU A 682 -81.31 8.46 -35.05
C GLU A 682 -80.42 9.00 -33.91
N ALA A 683 -81.03 9.57 -32.86
CA ALA A 683 -80.34 9.99 -31.64
C ALA A 683 -79.85 8.78 -30.80
N GLU A 684 -80.61 7.69 -30.71
CA GLU A 684 -80.20 6.45 -30.02
C GLU A 684 -79.06 5.75 -30.78
N GLU A 685 -79.10 5.68 -32.11
CA GLU A 685 -78.04 5.11 -32.95
C GLU A 685 -76.75 5.94 -32.88
N THR A 686 -76.84 7.27 -32.95
CA THR A 686 -75.67 8.15 -32.75
C THR A 686 -75.17 8.13 -31.31
N GLN A 687 -76.05 8.05 -30.30
CA GLN A 687 -75.65 7.83 -28.91
C GLN A 687 -74.93 6.48 -28.73
N ASN A 688 -75.38 5.42 -29.38
CA ASN A 688 -74.73 4.11 -29.35
C ASN A 688 -73.36 4.13 -30.05
N SER A 689 -73.19 4.86 -31.17
CA SER A 689 -71.88 5.07 -31.80
C SER A 689 -70.93 5.84 -30.87
N LEU A 690 -71.37 6.98 -30.34
CA LEU A 690 -70.58 7.80 -29.41
C LEU A 690 -70.24 7.05 -28.12
N GLN A 691 -71.13 6.17 -27.62
CA GLN A 691 -70.85 5.29 -26.50
C GLN A 691 -69.79 4.24 -26.85
N ALA A 692 -69.88 3.61 -28.04
CA ALA A 692 -68.88 2.65 -28.51
C ALA A 692 -67.51 3.30 -28.75
N GLU A 693 -67.47 4.54 -29.25
CA GLU A 693 -66.26 5.36 -29.33
C GLU A 693 -65.71 5.69 -27.94
N CYS A 694 -66.58 6.06 -26.98
CA CYS A 694 -66.18 6.26 -25.59
C CYS A 694 -65.61 4.99 -24.94
N ASP A 695 -66.14 3.80 -25.25
CA ASP A 695 -65.63 2.52 -24.76
C ASP A 695 -64.32 2.10 -25.44
N GLN A 696 -64.13 2.44 -26.72
CA GLN A 696 -62.81 2.34 -27.38
C GLN A 696 -61.79 3.28 -26.72
N TYR A 697 -62.13 4.55 -26.46
CA TYR A 697 -61.24 5.48 -25.75
C TYR A 697 -60.95 5.03 -24.31
N ARG A 698 -61.93 4.47 -23.57
CA ARG A 698 -61.68 3.85 -22.26
C ARG A 698 -60.69 2.68 -22.35
N THR A 699 -60.80 1.87 -23.40
CA THR A 699 -59.89 0.73 -23.64
C THR A 699 -58.47 1.22 -23.93
N ILE A 700 -58.29 2.15 -24.88
CA ILE A 700 -56.99 2.75 -25.21
C ILE A 700 -56.37 3.47 -24.00
N LEU A 701 -57.18 4.13 -23.17
CA LEU A 701 -56.72 4.75 -21.92
C LEU A 701 -56.27 3.70 -20.89
N ALA A 702 -56.97 2.57 -20.77
CA ALA A 702 -56.55 1.47 -19.89
C ALA A 702 -55.27 0.77 -20.38
N GLU A 703 -55.11 0.59 -21.70
CA GLU A 703 -53.91 0.04 -22.32
C GLU A 703 -52.70 0.96 -22.17
N THR A 704 -52.88 2.27 -22.38
CA THR A 704 -51.81 3.27 -22.18
C THR A 704 -51.47 3.47 -20.69
N GLU A 705 -52.45 3.41 -19.77
CA GLU A 705 -52.18 3.36 -18.33
C GLU A 705 -51.43 2.08 -17.93
N GLY A 706 -51.72 0.95 -18.59
CA GLY A 706 -50.97 -0.30 -18.46
C GLY A 706 -49.51 -0.16 -18.90
N MET A 707 -49.27 0.29 -20.14
CA MET A 707 -47.93 0.53 -20.66
C MET A 707 -47.13 1.53 -19.82
N LEU A 708 -47.76 2.58 -19.29
CA LEU A 708 -47.11 3.53 -18.39
C LEU A 708 -46.73 2.89 -17.04
N LYS A 709 -47.54 1.99 -16.49
CA LYS A 709 -47.20 1.23 -15.26
C LYS A 709 -46.08 0.22 -15.48
N ASP A 710 -46.04 -0.44 -16.62
CA ASP A 710 -44.96 -1.37 -16.97
C ASP A 710 -43.65 -0.62 -17.27
N LEU A 711 -43.72 0.54 -17.95
CA LEU A 711 -42.57 1.44 -18.15
C LEU A 711 -42.06 1.99 -16.81
N GLN A 712 -42.96 2.46 -15.93
CA GLN A 712 -42.59 2.90 -14.58
C GLN A 712 -41.88 1.78 -13.82
N ARG A 713 -42.41 0.55 -13.84
CA ARG A 713 -41.77 -0.60 -13.19
C ARG A 713 -40.40 -0.89 -13.79
N SER A 714 -40.25 -0.88 -15.11
CA SER A 714 -38.96 -1.09 -15.78
C SER A 714 -37.93 -0.02 -15.41
N VAL A 715 -38.35 1.24 -15.23
CA VAL A 715 -37.48 2.32 -14.76
C VAL A 715 -37.12 2.14 -13.27
N GLU A 716 -38.07 1.74 -12.43
CA GLU A 716 -37.81 1.43 -11.00
C GLU A 716 -36.90 0.20 -10.83
N GLU A 717 -36.99 -0.79 -11.72
CA GLU A 717 -36.13 -1.98 -11.75
C GLU A 717 -34.71 -1.63 -12.23
N GLU A 718 -34.57 -0.87 -13.33
CA GLU A 718 -33.27 -0.34 -13.78
C GLU A 718 -32.64 0.57 -12.71
N GLU A 719 -33.39 1.47 -12.08
CA GLU A 719 -32.88 2.34 -11.01
C GLU A 719 -32.31 1.50 -9.83
N GLN A 720 -32.93 0.36 -9.51
CA GLN A 720 -32.40 -0.59 -8.52
C GLN A 720 -31.12 -1.29 -9.00
N VAL A 721 -31.04 -1.68 -10.28
CA VAL A 721 -29.82 -2.27 -10.88
C VAL A 721 -28.66 -1.25 -10.87
N TRP A 722 -28.91 0.01 -11.25
CA TRP A 722 -27.91 1.06 -11.23
C TRP A 722 -27.49 1.43 -9.80
N LYS A 723 -28.42 1.49 -8.83
CA LYS A 723 -28.08 1.64 -7.40
C LYS A 723 -27.18 0.50 -6.89
N ALA A 724 -27.55 -0.75 -7.18
CA ALA A 724 -26.75 -1.92 -6.79
C ALA A 724 -25.34 -1.90 -7.40
N LYS A 725 -25.24 -1.53 -8.68
CA LYS A 725 -23.96 -1.38 -9.39
C LYS A 725 -23.10 -0.27 -8.82
N VAL A 726 -23.69 0.89 -8.51
CA VAL A 726 -22.99 2.00 -7.83
C VAL A 726 -22.46 1.56 -6.48
N SER A 727 -23.28 0.92 -5.63
CA SER A 727 -22.81 0.42 -4.32
C SER A 727 -21.71 -0.64 -4.44
N ALA A 728 -21.76 -1.51 -5.46
CA ALA A 728 -20.68 -2.47 -5.71
C ALA A 728 -19.37 -1.77 -6.09
N THR A 729 -19.42 -0.77 -6.98
CA THR A 729 -18.24 0.02 -7.34
C THR A 729 -17.73 0.92 -6.20
N GLU A 730 -18.61 1.36 -5.30
CA GLU A 730 -18.24 2.12 -4.09
C GLU A 730 -17.57 1.22 -3.05
N GLU A 731 -18.05 -0.02 -2.88
CA GLU A 731 -17.35 -1.04 -2.09
C GLU A 731 -15.98 -1.41 -2.68
N GLU A 732 -15.86 -1.57 -4.01
CA GLU A 732 -14.59 -1.84 -4.68
C GLU A 732 -13.61 -0.67 -4.54
N LEU A 733 -14.09 0.57 -4.69
CA LEU A 733 -13.32 1.78 -4.41
C LEU A 733 -12.89 1.85 -2.95
N GLN A 734 -13.74 1.46 -2.00
CA GLN A 734 -13.39 1.47 -0.57
C GLN A 734 -12.35 0.38 -0.25
N LYS A 735 -12.46 -0.81 -0.86
CA LYS A 735 -11.45 -1.87 -0.80
C LYS A 735 -10.11 -1.38 -1.37
N SER A 736 -10.13 -0.69 -2.53
CA SER A 736 -8.91 -0.15 -3.13
C SER A 736 -8.28 0.97 -2.27
N ARG A 737 -9.09 1.85 -1.66
CA ARG A 737 -8.62 2.86 -0.71
C ARG A 737 -7.90 2.24 0.48
N VAL A 738 -8.46 1.18 1.09
CA VAL A 738 -7.81 0.46 2.20
C VAL A 738 -6.49 -0.19 1.76
N THR A 739 -6.40 -0.74 0.54
CA THR A 739 -5.13 -1.25 0.02
C THR A 739 -4.11 -0.14 -0.26
N VAL A 740 -4.55 1.05 -0.69
CA VAL A 740 -3.66 2.21 -0.89
C VAL A 740 -3.12 2.71 0.44
N THR A 741 -3.96 2.92 1.45
CA THR A 741 -3.48 3.36 2.78
C THR A 741 -2.54 2.35 3.41
N HIS A 742 -2.75 1.05 3.19
CA HIS A 742 -1.82 0.03 3.68
C HIS A 742 -0.48 0.01 2.92
N LEU A 743 -0.48 0.32 1.61
CA LEU A 743 0.76 0.51 0.86
C LEU A 743 1.49 1.81 1.28
N GLU A 744 0.75 2.87 1.62
CA GLU A 744 1.31 4.11 2.18
C GLU A 744 1.97 3.86 3.55
N GLU A 745 1.32 3.10 4.44
CA GLU A 745 1.89 2.62 5.72
C GLU A 745 3.20 1.83 5.50
N ILE A 746 3.23 0.92 4.53
CA ILE A 746 4.42 0.12 4.20
C ILE A 746 5.53 1.02 3.64
N VAL A 747 5.23 1.96 2.74
CA VAL A 747 6.21 2.89 2.18
C VAL A 747 6.81 3.79 3.27
N GLU A 748 6.01 4.27 4.21
CA GLU A 748 6.51 5.12 5.30
C GLU A 748 7.33 4.32 6.34
N LYS A 749 6.97 3.06 6.60
CA LYS A 749 7.80 2.13 7.39
C LYS A 749 9.14 1.87 6.70
N LEU A 750 9.15 1.65 5.38
CA LEU A 750 10.37 1.46 4.60
C LEU A 750 11.22 2.74 4.52
N ARG A 751 10.61 3.94 4.57
CA ARG A 751 11.33 5.20 4.74
C ARG A 751 12.07 5.24 6.07
N GLY A 752 11.37 4.96 7.18
CA GLY A 752 12.00 4.95 8.51
C GLY A 752 13.12 3.90 8.63
N GLU A 753 12.95 2.72 8.00
CA GLU A 753 14.00 1.71 7.92
C GLU A 753 15.21 2.19 7.09
N LEU A 754 14.99 2.87 5.96
CA LEU A 754 16.06 3.47 5.16
C LEU A 754 16.80 4.58 5.93
N GLU A 755 16.09 5.49 6.58
CA GLU A 755 16.67 6.55 7.40
C GLU A 755 17.51 5.97 8.56
N SER A 756 17.05 4.89 9.18
CA SER A 756 17.84 4.17 10.19
C SER A 756 19.08 3.46 9.61
N SER A 757 18.99 2.97 8.37
CA SER A 757 20.13 2.36 7.66
C SER A 757 21.18 3.40 7.26
N ASP A 758 20.75 4.59 6.86
CA ASP A 758 21.63 5.72 6.57
C ASP A 758 22.35 6.19 7.86
N GLN A 759 21.64 6.32 8.99
CA GLN A 759 22.26 6.62 10.29
C GLN A 759 23.29 5.58 10.72
N VAL A 760 22.99 4.27 10.57
CA VAL A 760 23.96 3.20 10.85
C VAL A 760 25.17 3.31 9.93
N ARG A 761 24.98 3.60 8.64
CA ARG A 761 26.08 3.79 7.68
C ARG A 761 26.97 4.99 8.03
N GLU A 762 26.37 6.10 8.46
CA GLU A 762 27.12 7.26 8.98
C GLU A 762 27.94 6.85 10.21
N HIS A 763 27.36 6.18 11.19
CA HIS A 763 28.10 5.69 12.37
C HIS A 763 29.23 4.72 12.01
N THR A 764 29.02 3.79 11.07
CA THR A 764 30.08 2.92 10.56
C THR A 764 31.21 3.74 9.92
N SER A 765 30.90 4.71 9.05
CA SER A 765 31.93 5.53 8.40
C SER A 765 32.74 6.40 9.37
N HIS A 766 32.15 6.84 10.49
CA HIS A 766 32.89 7.53 11.55
C HIS A 766 33.86 6.57 12.26
N LEU A 767 33.42 5.34 12.60
CA LEU A 767 34.28 4.33 13.23
C LEU A 767 35.40 3.85 12.29
N GLU A 768 35.13 3.72 10.98
CA GLU A 768 36.14 3.43 9.97
C GLU A 768 37.19 4.54 9.88
N ALA A 769 36.76 5.81 9.88
CA ALA A 769 37.68 6.96 9.86
C ALA A 769 38.51 7.10 11.16
N GLU A 770 37.94 6.78 12.32
CA GLU A 770 38.70 6.71 13.57
C GLU A 770 39.70 5.54 13.57
N LEU A 771 39.30 4.37 13.09
CA LEU A 771 40.19 3.21 12.97
C LEU A 771 41.35 3.48 12.00
N GLU A 772 41.09 4.06 10.83
CA GLU A 772 42.14 4.40 9.87
C GLU A 772 43.08 5.48 10.43
N LYS A 773 42.57 6.47 11.16
CA LYS A 773 43.39 7.44 11.90
C LYS A 773 44.26 6.77 12.96
N HIS A 774 43.75 5.79 13.71
CA HIS A 774 44.52 5.03 14.69
C HIS A 774 45.60 4.14 14.03
N MET A 775 45.29 3.49 12.90
CA MET A 775 46.26 2.73 12.11
C MET A 775 47.36 3.62 11.52
N ALA A 776 46.99 4.81 11.02
CA ALA A 776 47.95 5.79 10.50
C ALA A 776 48.88 6.32 11.61
N ALA A 777 48.36 6.60 12.80
CA ALA A 777 49.15 7.01 13.96
C ALA A 777 50.12 5.90 14.40
N SER A 778 49.63 4.67 14.59
CA SER A 778 50.46 3.53 14.98
C SER A 778 51.54 3.19 13.92
N SER A 779 51.21 3.33 12.64
CA SER A 779 52.18 3.20 11.54
C SER A 779 53.27 4.28 11.59
N ALA A 780 52.91 5.54 11.91
CA ALA A 780 53.87 6.62 12.07
C ALA A 780 54.79 6.40 13.29
N GLU A 781 54.26 5.89 14.41
CA GLU A 781 55.04 5.49 15.59
C GLU A 781 56.01 4.35 15.26
N CYS A 782 55.54 3.29 14.60
CA CYS A 782 56.40 2.20 14.11
C CYS A 782 57.50 2.69 13.17
N GLN A 783 57.22 3.69 12.33
CA GLN A 783 58.21 4.34 11.48
C GLN A 783 59.20 5.23 12.26
N SER A 784 58.81 5.79 13.41
CA SER A 784 59.74 6.49 14.32
C SER A 784 60.69 5.50 14.97
N TYR A 785 60.14 4.45 15.61
CA TYR A 785 60.94 3.39 16.23
C TYR A 785 61.88 2.70 15.23
N ALA A 786 61.47 2.49 13.99
CA ALA A 786 62.34 1.96 12.94
C ALA A 786 63.54 2.88 12.63
N LYS A 787 63.34 4.20 12.63
CA LYS A 787 64.41 5.20 12.43
C LYS A 787 65.32 5.31 13.65
N GLU A 788 64.75 5.29 14.86
CA GLU A 788 65.50 5.30 16.13
C GLU A 788 66.39 4.07 16.26
N VAL A 789 65.85 2.87 15.99
CA VAL A 789 66.61 1.60 15.99
C VAL A 789 67.68 1.60 14.89
N ALA A 790 67.45 2.22 13.74
CA ALA A 790 68.49 2.39 12.72
C ALA A 790 69.62 3.33 13.19
N GLY A 791 69.29 4.46 13.82
CA GLY A 791 70.27 5.38 14.41
C GLY A 791 71.09 4.76 15.54
N LEU A 792 70.44 4.00 16.43
CA LEU A 792 71.13 3.24 17.49
C LEU A 792 72.07 2.18 16.93
N ARG A 793 71.70 1.49 15.83
CA ARG A 793 72.61 0.56 15.13
C ARG A 793 73.80 1.26 14.49
N GLN A 794 73.63 2.46 13.94
CA GLN A 794 74.75 3.25 13.42
C GLN A 794 75.70 3.68 14.55
N LEU A 795 75.18 4.22 15.65
CA LEU A 795 75.99 4.57 16.83
C LEU A 795 76.73 3.36 17.40
N LEU A 796 76.10 2.18 17.41
CA LEU A 796 76.77 0.93 17.81
C LEU A 796 77.95 0.61 16.88
N LEU A 797 77.77 0.68 15.55
CA LEU A 797 78.83 0.44 14.57
C LEU A 797 79.97 1.47 14.68
N GLU A 798 79.65 2.75 14.91
CA GLU A 798 80.64 3.80 15.15
C GLU A 798 81.43 3.53 16.45
N SER A 799 80.76 3.14 17.54
CA SER A 799 81.43 2.77 18.79
C SER A 799 82.30 1.51 18.67
N GLN A 800 81.86 0.52 17.89
CA GLN A 800 82.64 -0.67 17.56
C GLN A 800 83.90 -0.29 16.78
N SER A 801 83.78 0.57 15.77
CA SER A 801 84.92 1.07 14.99
C SER A 801 85.90 1.90 15.82
N GLN A 802 85.41 2.74 16.75
CA GLN A 802 86.24 3.48 17.71
C GLN A 802 86.97 2.52 18.67
N LEU A 803 86.28 1.50 19.18
CA LEU A 803 86.86 0.49 20.05
C LEU A 803 87.96 -0.31 19.34
N ASP A 804 87.75 -0.72 18.09
CA ASP A 804 88.73 -1.47 17.32
C ASP A 804 89.91 -0.61 16.86
N ALA A 805 89.69 0.67 16.56
CA ALA A 805 90.75 1.66 16.38
C ALA A 805 91.59 1.82 17.67
N ALA A 806 90.96 1.97 18.84
CA ALA A 806 91.63 2.10 20.13
C ALA A 806 92.43 0.83 20.50
N LYS A 807 91.90 -0.37 20.23
CA LYS A 807 92.66 -1.64 20.34
C LYS A 807 93.90 -1.63 19.44
N SER A 808 93.76 -1.18 18.20
CA SER A 808 94.90 -1.12 17.26
C SER A 808 95.97 -0.14 17.73
N GLU A 809 95.59 0.99 18.32
CA GLU A 809 96.51 1.99 18.87
C GLU A 809 97.20 1.48 20.14
N ALA A 810 96.48 0.84 21.05
CA ALA A 810 97.05 0.17 22.22
C ALA A 810 98.04 -0.95 21.81
N GLN A 811 97.77 -1.67 20.72
CA GLN A 811 98.70 -2.67 20.18
C GLN A 811 99.96 -2.01 19.57
N LYS A 812 99.85 -0.87 18.86
CA LYS A 812 101.02 -0.10 18.43
C LYS A 812 101.85 0.34 19.62
N GLN A 813 101.23 0.96 20.63
CA GLN A 813 101.91 1.40 21.84
C GLN A 813 102.59 0.24 22.59
N SER A 814 101.95 -0.94 22.63
CA SER A 814 102.56 -2.16 23.19
C SER A 814 103.80 -2.61 22.38
N ASN A 815 103.72 -2.58 21.05
CA ASN A 815 104.85 -2.90 20.17
C ASN A 815 105.98 -1.87 20.28
N GLU A 816 105.66 -0.58 20.37
CA GLU A 816 106.62 0.52 20.58
C GLU A 816 107.30 0.42 21.95
N LEU A 817 106.56 0.13 23.02
CA LEU A 817 107.12 -0.13 24.35
C LEU A 817 108.02 -1.38 24.36
N ALA A 818 107.70 -2.41 23.58
CA ALA A 818 108.56 -3.57 23.39
C ALA A 818 109.87 -3.19 22.65
N LEU A 819 109.79 -2.42 21.57
CA LEU A 819 110.94 -1.90 20.83
C LEU A 819 111.82 -0.96 21.67
N VAL A 820 111.22 -0.09 22.50
CA VAL A 820 111.96 0.75 23.46
C VAL A 820 112.63 -0.11 24.53
N SER A 821 111.98 -1.18 24.99
CA SER A 821 112.57 -2.15 25.93
C SER A 821 113.70 -2.97 25.30
N GLU A 822 113.68 -3.16 23.98
CA GLU A 822 114.71 -3.88 23.22
C GLU A 822 115.90 -2.98 22.86
N CYS A 823 115.67 -1.77 22.36
CA CYS A 823 116.69 -0.74 22.20
C CYS A 823 117.35 -0.38 23.55
N GLY A 824 116.59 -0.45 24.66
CA GLY A 824 117.09 -0.35 26.03
C GLY A 824 117.93 -1.54 26.49
N ARG A 825 117.79 -2.72 25.86
CA ARG A 825 118.72 -3.85 26.04
C ARG A 825 119.97 -3.67 25.18
N GLU A 826 119.84 -3.32 23.91
CA GLU A 826 120.97 -3.10 23.00
C GLU A 826 121.90 -1.97 23.47
N GLY A 827 121.34 -0.84 23.90
CA GLY A 827 122.08 0.30 24.46
C GLY A 827 122.87 -0.04 25.74
N ASN A 828 122.47 -1.08 26.46
CA ASN A 828 123.20 -1.62 27.63
C ASN A 828 124.14 -2.79 27.26
N GLY A 829 123.91 -3.49 26.13
CA GLY A 829 124.75 -4.58 25.64
C GLY A 829 126.17 -4.15 25.27
N ALA A 830 126.37 -2.90 24.86
CA ALA A 830 127.68 -2.34 24.52
C ALA A 830 128.54 -1.94 25.74
N ARG A 831 128.06 -2.09 26.98
CA ARG A 831 128.81 -1.64 28.17
C ARG A 831 128.52 -2.46 29.45
N VAL A 832 129.13 -3.63 29.56
CA VAL A 832 130.03 -3.95 30.69
C VAL A 832 130.77 -5.28 30.42
N CYS A 833 132.10 -5.21 30.48
CA CYS A 833 132.94 -6.30 30.93
C CYS A 833 134.24 -5.70 31.50
N VAL A 834 134.83 -6.33 32.52
CA VAL A 834 136.14 -6.02 33.16
C VAL A 834 136.20 -4.84 34.17
N ARG A 835 136.56 -5.21 35.42
CA ARG A 835 137.29 -4.45 36.50
C ARG A 835 136.50 -3.64 37.55
N VAL A 836 136.83 -3.59 38.87
CA VAL A 836 137.26 -4.61 39.89
C VAL A 836 137.44 -3.96 41.29
N CYS A 837 137.12 -4.69 42.38
CA CYS A 837 137.50 -4.49 43.82
C CYS A 837 137.15 -3.18 44.57
N GLY A 838 137.00 -3.26 45.92
CA GLY A 838 136.96 -2.08 46.82
C GLY A 838 136.32 -2.30 48.21
N SER A 839 137.09 -2.72 49.21
CA SER A 839 136.65 -3.18 50.55
C SER A 839 136.08 -2.13 51.54
N LEU A 840 135.19 -2.62 52.43
CA LEU A 840 135.05 -2.34 53.89
C LEU A 840 134.42 -1.03 54.48
N ALA A 841 133.67 -1.27 55.58
CA ALA A 841 133.55 -0.47 56.82
C ALA A 841 132.54 0.71 57.00
N SER A 842 131.27 0.33 57.27
CA SER A 842 130.54 0.69 58.51
C SER A 842 129.66 1.97 58.66
N ARG A 843 128.54 1.75 59.38
CA ARG A 843 127.90 2.61 60.41
C ARG A 843 127.05 3.83 59.99
N GLY A 844 125.72 3.68 60.13
CA GLY A 844 124.76 4.79 60.26
C GLY A 844 123.30 4.29 60.31
N SER A 845 122.61 4.45 61.44
CA SER A 845 121.17 4.14 61.60
C SER A 845 120.54 5.02 62.68
N PRO A 846 119.48 5.77 62.33
CA PRO A 846 118.27 5.86 63.17
C PRO A 846 116.98 5.85 62.29
N PRO A 847 115.78 6.23 62.79
CA PRO A 847 114.92 5.31 63.53
C PRO A 847 113.54 5.06 62.87
N ARG A 848 112.88 3.98 63.30
CA ARG A 848 111.77 3.29 62.60
C ARG A 848 110.37 3.88 62.85
N ALA A 849 110.20 5.20 62.82
CA ALA A 849 108.98 5.87 63.32
C ALA A 849 107.84 6.12 62.30
N SER A 850 108.14 6.39 61.01
CA SER A 850 107.11 6.87 60.06
C SER A 850 106.14 5.79 59.55
N LEU A 851 106.52 4.51 59.61
CA LEU A 851 105.76 3.39 59.04
C LEU A 851 104.41 3.13 59.73
N CYS A 852 104.24 3.55 60.99
CA CYS A 852 103.02 3.26 61.75
C CYS A 852 101.80 4.05 61.22
N GLY A 853 101.97 5.36 60.95
CA GLY A 853 100.89 6.22 60.47
C GLY A 853 100.44 5.89 59.04
N VAL A 854 101.38 5.49 58.17
CA VAL A 854 101.05 5.02 56.81
C VAL A 854 100.29 3.69 56.87
N SER A 855 100.68 2.79 57.78
CA SER A 855 100.00 1.51 58.00
C SER A 855 98.56 1.67 58.50
N THR A 856 98.32 2.53 59.49
CA THR A 856 96.96 2.80 59.98
C THR A 856 96.11 3.51 58.92
N GLN A 857 96.66 4.48 58.19
CA GLN A 857 95.93 5.19 57.13
C GLN A 857 95.57 4.26 55.96
N LEU A 858 96.45 3.35 55.56
CA LEU A 858 96.14 2.29 54.60
C LEU A 858 95.05 1.36 55.13
N LYS A 859 95.13 0.94 56.41
CA LYS A 859 94.14 0.04 56.99
C LYS A 859 92.73 0.67 57.03
N THR A 860 92.61 1.93 57.43
CA THR A 860 91.30 2.63 57.41
C THR A 860 90.89 3.09 55.99
N GLN A 861 91.75 2.97 54.98
CA GLN A 861 91.29 3.00 53.58
C GLN A 861 90.76 1.63 53.15
N LEU A 862 91.46 0.54 53.47
CA LEU A 862 91.04 -0.82 53.17
C LEU A 862 89.66 -1.13 53.79
N GLU A 863 89.49 -0.85 55.08
CA GLU A 863 88.22 -1.02 55.81
C GLU A 863 87.06 -0.20 55.20
N ARG A 864 87.35 0.93 54.56
CA ARG A 864 86.35 1.73 53.82
C ARG A 864 86.05 1.17 52.43
N THR A 865 87.06 0.65 51.72
CA THR A 865 86.84 0.00 50.42
C THR A 865 86.15 -1.35 50.56
N GLU A 866 86.39 -2.07 51.66
CA GLU A 866 85.67 -3.30 52.02
C GLU A 866 84.20 -2.97 52.30
N ALA A 867 83.90 -1.99 53.15
CA ALA A 867 82.52 -1.56 53.41
C ALA A 867 81.77 -1.06 52.15
N LEU A 868 82.44 -0.29 51.27
CA LEU A 868 81.85 0.14 49.99
C LEU A 868 81.62 -1.04 49.02
N LEU A 869 82.46 -2.07 49.06
CA LEU A 869 82.30 -3.27 48.24
C LEU A 869 81.21 -4.21 48.80
N GLU A 870 81.03 -4.25 50.12
CA GLU A 870 79.87 -4.90 50.77
C GLU A 870 78.56 -4.17 50.41
N ASP A 871 78.52 -2.84 50.47
CA ASP A 871 77.36 -2.04 50.02
C ASP A 871 77.05 -2.25 48.53
N GLU A 872 78.06 -2.23 47.65
CA GLU A 872 77.87 -2.55 46.23
C GLU A 872 77.39 -3.99 46.03
N GLN A 873 77.91 -4.95 46.80
CA GLN A 873 77.48 -6.34 46.70
C GLN A 873 76.04 -6.54 47.20
N ALA A 874 75.62 -5.83 48.23
CA ALA A 874 74.22 -5.78 48.69
C ALA A 874 73.30 -5.12 47.64
N GLN A 875 73.73 -4.03 47.00
CA GLN A 875 73.00 -3.40 45.90
C GLN A 875 72.87 -4.34 44.68
N ARG A 876 73.95 -5.05 44.31
CA ARG A 876 73.92 -6.05 43.24
C ARG A 876 72.98 -7.21 43.57
N GLN A 877 72.99 -7.72 44.81
CA GLN A 877 72.03 -8.75 45.25
C GLN A 877 70.58 -8.25 45.19
N LYS A 878 70.31 -7.01 45.61
CA LYS A 878 68.99 -6.39 45.52
C LYS A 878 68.52 -6.24 44.08
N LEU A 879 69.38 -5.76 43.19
CA LEU A 879 69.09 -5.64 41.75
C LEU A 879 68.87 -7.02 41.08
N THR A 880 69.59 -8.06 41.51
CA THR A 880 69.34 -9.44 41.04
C THR A 880 67.96 -9.93 41.48
N ALA A 881 67.57 -9.71 42.74
CA ALA A 881 66.24 -10.09 43.23
C ALA A 881 65.11 -9.31 42.52
N GLU A 882 65.30 -8.00 42.29
CA GLU A 882 64.36 -7.17 41.51
C GLU A 882 64.28 -7.62 40.04
N PHE A 883 65.38 -8.09 39.45
CA PHE A 883 65.40 -8.68 38.12
C PHE A 883 64.70 -10.05 38.07
N GLU A 884 64.91 -10.93 39.06
CA GLU A 884 64.22 -12.22 39.17
C GLU A 884 62.71 -12.04 39.41
N GLU A 885 62.29 -11.04 40.19
CA GLU A 885 60.88 -10.68 40.36
C GLU A 885 60.29 -10.11 39.05
N ALA A 886 61.00 -9.22 38.35
CA ALA A 886 60.60 -8.69 37.05
C ALA A 886 60.52 -9.78 35.97
N GLN A 887 61.46 -10.73 35.95
CA GLN A 887 61.41 -11.89 35.06
C GLN A 887 60.22 -12.80 35.43
N SER A 888 59.96 -13.00 36.72
CA SER A 888 58.81 -13.77 37.20
C SER A 888 57.47 -13.08 36.92
N SER A 889 57.42 -11.75 36.87
CA SER A 889 56.23 -11.00 36.44
C SER A 889 56.06 -11.06 34.92
N ALA A 890 57.14 -10.94 34.15
CA ALA A 890 57.14 -11.11 32.69
C ALA A 890 56.69 -12.52 32.27
N CYS A 891 57.16 -13.58 32.94
CA CYS A 891 56.70 -14.95 32.68
C CYS A 891 55.21 -15.15 33.04
N ARG A 892 54.70 -14.50 34.09
CA ARG A 892 53.27 -14.53 34.43
C ARG A 892 52.43 -13.77 33.39
N LEU A 893 52.85 -12.57 32.99
CA LEU A 893 52.19 -11.78 31.94
C LEU A 893 52.26 -12.47 30.58
N GLN A 894 53.36 -13.15 30.25
CA GLN A 894 53.47 -13.97 29.03
C GLN A 894 52.53 -15.17 29.09
N ALA A 895 52.44 -15.88 30.22
CA ALA A 895 51.48 -16.97 30.40
C ALA A 895 50.02 -16.47 30.33
N GLU A 896 49.72 -15.26 30.83
CA GLU A 896 48.40 -14.64 30.68
C GLU A 896 48.12 -14.17 29.24
N LEU A 897 49.12 -13.64 28.52
CA LEU A 897 49.00 -13.31 27.10
C LEU A 897 48.85 -14.56 26.21
N GLU A 898 49.54 -15.65 26.51
CA GLU A 898 49.38 -16.94 25.83
C GLU A 898 48.03 -17.60 26.18
N LYS A 899 47.54 -17.42 27.41
CA LYS A 899 46.19 -17.82 27.81
C LYS A 899 45.10 -16.99 27.12
N LEU A 900 45.28 -15.68 26.97
CA LEU A 900 44.36 -14.82 26.22
C LEU A 900 44.38 -15.17 24.72
N ARG A 901 45.57 -15.35 24.14
CA ARG A 901 45.77 -15.80 22.74
C ARG A 901 45.21 -17.21 22.47
N SER A 902 45.09 -18.06 23.49
CA SER A 902 44.42 -19.38 23.38
C SER A 902 42.95 -19.37 23.83
N MET A 903 42.42 -18.23 24.28
CA MET A 903 41.00 -18.02 24.58
C MET A 903 40.25 -17.22 23.50
N GLY A 904 40.94 -16.80 22.42
CA GLY A 904 40.31 -16.48 21.13
C GLY A 904 41.23 -15.72 20.16
N PRO A 905 40.94 -15.72 18.85
CA PRO A 905 39.83 -16.42 18.17
C PRO A 905 40.28 -17.67 17.37
N LEU A 906 39.38 -18.27 16.58
CA LEU A 906 39.72 -19.28 15.58
C LEU A 906 40.30 -18.60 14.32
N GLU A 907 41.55 -18.12 14.38
CA GLU A 907 42.15 -17.36 13.26
C GLU A 907 42.18 -18.14 11.94
N SER A 908 42.14 -19.48 11.94
CA SER A 908 42.00 -20.27 10.71
C SER A 908 40.61 -20.15 10.06
N SER A 909 39.53 -20.09 10.86
CA SER A 909 38.17 -19.91 10.31
C SER A 909 37.97 -18.46 9.89
N GLU A 910 38.33 -17.51 10.76
CA GLU A 910 38.11 -16.08 10.51
C GLU A 910 38.98 -15.56 9.35
N ALA A 911 40.20 -16.09 9.13
CA ALA A 911 41.00 -15.76 7.95
C ALA A 911 40.48 -16.41 6.65
N GLU A 912 39.96 -17.64 6.70
CA GLU A 912 39.32 -18.28 5.54
C GLU A 912 37.99 -17.59 5.19
N GLU A 913 37.21 -17.17 6.19
CA GLU A 913 35.99 -16.39 6.01
C GLU A 913 36.29 -14.98 5.50
N ALA A 914 37.29 -14.29 6.05
CA ALA A 914 37.71 -12.97 5.56
C ALA A 914 38.26 -13.01 4.12
N THR A 915 39.01 -14.06 3.76
CA THR A 915 39.48 -14.23 2.37
C THR A 915 38.35 -14.61 1.41
N GLN A 916 37.40 -15.45 1.82
CA GLN A 916 36.18 -15.72 1.05
C GLN A 916 35.30 -14.47 0.88
N LEU A 917 35.13 -13.65 1.93
CA LEU A 917 34.40 -12.38 1.87
C LEU A 917 35.10 -11.39 0.94
N LYS A 918 36.43 -11.32 0.98
CA LYS A 918 37.23 -10.48 0.06
C LYS A 918 37.11 -10.94 -1.39
N GLU A 919 37.14 -12.25 -1.64
CA GLU A 919 36.93 -12.81 -2.99
C GLU A 919 35.50 -12.59 -3.51
N ARG A 920 34.48 -12.67 -2.64
CA ARG A 920 33.09 -12.29 -2.95
C ARG A 920 32.98 -10.80 -3.27
N LEU A 921 33.62 -9.93 -2.48
CA LEU A 921 33.65 -8.47 -2.70
C LEU A 921 34.33 -8.11 -4.03
N GLU A 922 35.40 -8.80 -4.43
CA GLU A 922 36.02 -8.60 -5.75
C GLU A 922 35.13 -9.10 -6.90
N LYS A 923 34.44 -10.24 -6.74
CA LYS A 923 33.44 -10.73 -7.69
C LYS A 923 32.27 -9.74 -7.84
N GLU A 924 31.78 -9.18 -6.73
CA GLU A 924 30.69 -8.20 -6.71
C GLU A 924 31.11 -6.85 -7.31
N LYS A 925 32.32 -6.34 -6.98
CA LYS A 925 32.89 -5.15 -7.63
C LYS A 925 33.04 -5.35 -9.14
N LYS A 926 33.44 -6.54 -9.58
CA LYS A 926 33.51 -6.88 -11.01
C LYS A 926 32.13 -6.92 -11.65
N LEU A 927 31.15 -7.60 -11.06
CA LEU A 927 29.76 -7.64 -11.54
C LEU A 927 29.15 -6.24 -11.61
N THR A 928 29.41 -5.38 -10.63
CA THR A 928 28.97 -3.98 -10.60
C THR A 928 29.62 -3.14 -11.71
N SER A 929 30.91 -3.36 -11.98
CA SER A 929 31.65 -2.73 -13.09
C SER A 929 31.10 -3.17 -14.45
N ASP A 930 30.83 -4.47 -14.63
CA ASP A 930 30.25 -5.01 -15.86
C ASP A 930 28.77 -4.62 -16.03
N LEU A 931 28.00 -4.45 -14.95
CA LEU A 931 26.67 -3.83 -14.94
C LEU A 931 26.74 -2.35 -15.35
N GLY A 932 27.71 -1.58 -14.84
CA GLY A 932 27.95 -0.20 -15.29
C GLY A 932 28.31 -0.12 -16.78
N ARG A 933 29.10 -1.09 -17.27
CA ARG A 933 29.43 -1.25 -18.70
C ARG A 933 28.23 -1.68 -19.55
N ALA A 934 27.28 -2.43 -18.99
CA ALA A 934 26.03 -2.79 -19.64
C ALA A 934 25.04 -1.60 -19.67
N ALA A 935 24.91 -0.88 -18.56
CA ALA A 935 24.05 0.30 -18.43
C ALA A 935 24.49 1.43 -19.38
N THR A 936 25.79 1.71 -19.48
CA THR A 936 26.33 2.70 -20.43
C THR A 936 26.08 2.30 -21.89
N LYS A 937 26.24 1.01 -22.25
CA LYS A 937 25.85 0.51 -23.58
C LYS A 937 24.34 0.63 -23.85
N LEU A 938 23.50 0.35 -22.86
CA LEU A 938 22.04 0.52 -22.99
C LEU A 938 21.67 2.01 -23.14
N GLN A 939 22.36 2.92 -22.44
CA GLN A 939 22.17 4.37 -22.58
C GLN A 939 22.62 4.87 -23.96
N GLU A 940 23.70 4.32 -24.53
CA GLU A 940 24.15 4.61 -25.89
C GLU A 940 23.18 4.08 -26.96
N LEU A 941 22.63 2.86 -26.77
CA LEU A 941 21.57 2.30 -27.61
C LEU A 941 20.25 3.11 -27.52
N LEU A 942 19.86 3.56 -26.33
CA LEU A 942 18.72 4.45 -26.13
C LEU A 942 18.94 5.81 -26.81
N LYS A 943 20.15 6.38 -26.73
CA LYS A 943 20.48 7.63 -27.43
C LYS A 943 20.44 7.47 -28.95
N THR A 944 21.02 6.40 -29.49
CA THR A 944 21.03 6.15 -30.95
C THR A 944 19.63 5.85 -31.50
N THR A 945 18.79 5.12 -30.76
CA THR A 945 17.38 4.92 -31.15
C THR A 945 16.54 6.19 -31.00
N GLN A 946 16.80 7.04 -30.01
CA GLN A 946 16.17 8.37 -29.89
C GLN A 946 16.60 9.32 -31.04
N GLU A 947 17.87 9.28 -31.45
CA GLU A 947 18.36 9.99 -32.63
C GLU A 947 17.79 9.45 -33.96
N GLN A 948 17.57 8.14 -34.06
CA GLN A 948 16.87 7.53 -35.22
C GLN A 948 15.41 7.98 -35.25
N LEU A 949 14.68 7.91 -34.14
CA LEU A 949 13.30 8.37 -34.03
C LEU A 949 13.15 9.88 -34.32
N ALA A 950 14.15 10.69 -33.99
CA ALA A 950 14.19 12.10 -34.38
C ALA A 950 14.34 12.25 -35.91
N LYS A 951 15.27 11.50 -36.52
CA LYS A 951 15.47 11.49 -37.99
C LYS A 951 14.22 10.98 -38.74
N GLU A 952 13.51 9.98 -38.20
CA GLU A 952 12.24 9.49 -38.75
C GLU A 952 11.11 10.53 -38.61
N LYS A 953 11.04 11.27 -37.51
CA LYS A 953 10.09 12.40 -37.38
C LYS A 953 10.38 13.51 -38.40
N ASP A 954 11.65 13.80 -38.67
CA ASP A 954 12.05 14.76 -39.70
C ASP A 954 11.77 14.27 -41.14
N THR A 955 11.90 12.96 -41.43
CA THR A 955 11.53 12.42 -42.74
C THR A 955 10.01 12.35 -42.92
N VAL A 956 9.25 11.92 -41.90
CA VAL A 956 7.79 11.96 -41.90
C VAL A 956 7.28 13.39 -42.08
N LYS A 957 7.88 14.38 -41.39
CA LYS A 957 7.52 15.80 -41.58
C LYS A 957 7.82 16.29 -42.99
N LYS A 958 8.95 15.90 -43.60
CA LYS A 958 9.26 16.22 -45.01
C LYS A 958 8.33 15.53 -46.00
N LEU A 959 7.86 14.32 -45.70
CA LEU A 959 6.87 13.61 -46.51
C LEU A 959 5.50 14.28 -46.39
N GLN A 960 5.10 14.74 -45.21
CA GLN A 960 3.90 15.56 -44.99
C GLN A 960 4.00 16.88 -45.79
N GLU A 961 5.10 17.63 -45.64
CA GLU A 961 5.35 18.87 -46.40
C GLU A 961 5.43 18.65 -47.93
N GLN A 962 5.69 17.42 -48.40
CA GLN A 962 5.56 17.06 -49.82
C GLN A 962 4.11 16.72 -50.20
N LEU A 963 3.39 16.00 -49.34
CA LEU A 963 1.98 15.63 -49.53
C LEU A 963 1.10 16.87 -49.64
N ASP A 964 1.23 17.79 -48.69
CA ASP A 964 0.52 19.07 -48.65
C ASP A 964 0.81 19.90 -49.92
N ARG A 965 2.07 19.90 -50.41
CA ARG A 965 2.46 20.54 -51.67
C ARG A 965 1.90 19.87 -52.92
N THR A 966 1.65 18.56 -52.90
CA THR A 966 0.92 17.90 -53.99
C THR A 966 -0.56 18.30 -54.01
N GLU A 967 -1.21 18.51 -52.87
CA GLU A 967 -2.58 19.04 -52.82
C GLU A 967 -2.64 20.49 -53.31
N ASP A 968 -1.71 21.36 -52.90
CA ASP A 968 -1.59 22.71 -53.47
C ASP A 968 -1.42 22.67 -55.01
N SER A 969 -0.67 21.69 -55.53
CA SER A 969 -0.47 21.52 -56.98
C SER A 969 -1.70 20.98 -57.74
N SER A 970 -2.58 20.22 -57.08
CA SER A 970 -3.80 19.67 -57.71
C SER A 970 -4.97 20.65 -57.68
N SER A 971 -4.96 21.64 -56.79
CA SER A 971 -6.02 22.65 -56.61
C SER A 971 -6.29 23.57 -57.82
N SER A 972 -5.44 23.57 -58.86
CA SER A 972 -5.45 24.57 -59.94
C SER A 972 -6.05 24.11 -61.28
N LYS A 973 -6.49 22.84 -61.41
CA LYS A 973 -7.16 22.23 -62.58
C LYS A 973 -7.97 21.02 -62.10
N GLU A 974 -9.25 20.78 -62.40
CA GLU A 974 -10.27 21.41 -63.27
C GLU A 974 -11.58 21.53 -62.44
N GLY A 975 -12.66 22.22 -62.84
CA GLY A 975 -13.06 22.80 -64.12
C GLY A 975 -14.51 22.41 -64.43
N THR A 976 -15.47 23.23 -63.99
CA THR A 976 -16.92 22.92 -64.01
C THR A 976 -17.48 22.71 -65.42
N SER A 977 -18.18 21.60 -65.65
CA SER A 977 -19.16 21.46 -66.74
C SER A 977 -20.15 20.32 -66.46
N VAL A 978 -21.43 20.55 -66.81
CA VAL A 978 -22.62 19.71 -66.59
C VAL A 978 -23.06 19.61 -65.11
#